data_AF-A0A151F4T8-F1
#
_entry.id   AF-A0A151F4T8-F1
#
_cell.length_a   1.000
_cell.length_b   1.000
_cell.length_c   1.000
_cell.angle_alpha   90.00
_cell.angle_beta   90.00
_cell.angle_gamma   90.00
#
_symmetry.space_group_name_H-M   'P 1'
#
loop_
_entity.id
_entity.type
_entity.pdbx_description
1 polymer ?
#
loop_
_entity_poly.entity_id
_entity_poly.type
_entity_poly.pdbx_seq_one_letter_code
_entity_poly.pdbx_strand_id
1 'polypeptide(L)'
;MNKHLTLSFLGLLLLTGCASQRSIEDETVFPDTRWAYQDLPELTNEQRIELALEAKKEGDVYYERAVKEAEELSKELEEYIYEWLDGKVGTEFPEGLLSPYVDSAKTHSWKLVNPDEITPEEQWYAMVMYDPQEELHQHSPDPHATYLKLIFIAPFGSKLLIEGDFPYCRFMDYQILQPFDPRHPVTGNMGVCEVPIVDVDIEPDPGHVNPFRAGADRTAETRHYHLTFELQIGNAVELNDVMAPGYRAPGNTRAGSPFGFAGPWGGNVLVPSVLWLRIYAPDNGKEPFGGVEWPKATLQLPTGEKYWITCDKSKAVQDQTAPVPNRPVPPYEPYSFQGPTLGWFKMFGIDLAMMEANAYMNAEPWGPNDFSAAKKEIRDFYELLWNRGADADPPGNFECSATCCNYISYLLRPIALGKNKVIVITGRLPKFPKTRNSEPVMTKGEVRYFSLTHQQGSGGLGKSIYTGVPHGSLMDDEITVNEDNEYIIVYSRENERPKNAVEENGITWQEWGPSSRQGFVVRWMSVIPDWHLPGVAPDETTIPWSTGAWSQDEYDKALVGVNYPGVMGPHHPVIHYMTTEEFEALGDNVINLEDIPEWTTSENLQKRSLLLLLLLLIFKQLFLIIVPYFLLKSSSRILLAE
;
A
#
# COMPACT_ATOMS: atom_id res chain seq x y z
N MET A 1 -22.13 -55.45 25.25
CA MET A 1 -20.86 -55.15 25.92
C MET A 1 -19.87 -54.67 24.85
N ASN A 2 -19.54 -53.37 24.92
CA ASN A 2 -18.40 -52.62 24.39
C ASN A 2 -18.05 -52.80 22.90
N LYS A 3 -18.23 -51.85 21.95
CA LYS A 3 -18.17 -50.37 21.92
C LYS A 3 -16.90 -49.79 22.58
N HIS A 4 -16.15 -49.02 21.80
CA HIS A 4 -14.87 -48.34 22.06
C HIS A 4 -13.61 -49.14 21.74
N LEU A 5 -13.15 -49.08 20.47
CA LEU A 5 -11.73 -48.94 20.10
C LEU A 5 -11.62 -48.78 18.57
N THR A 6 -12.13 -47.67 18.01
CA THR A 6 -11.99 -47.38 16.57
C THR A 6 -12.13 -45.88 16.28
N LEU A 7 -11.30 -45.05 16.92
CA LEU A 7 -11.18 -43.62 16.63
C LEU A 7 -9.98 -43.07 17.41
N SER A 8 -8.75 -43.17 16.88
CA SER A 8 -7.58 -42.48 17.45
C SER A 8 -6.32 -42.39 16.56
N PHE A 9 -6.29 -42.94 15.33
CA PHE A 9 -5.01 -43.06 14.59
C PHE A 9 -4.90 -42.29 13.27
N LEU A 10 -5.82 -41.37 12.96
CA LEU A 10 -5.71 -40.51 11.76
C LEU A 10 -5.50 -39.02 12.06
N GLY A 11 -5.37 -38.62 13.33
CA GLY A 11 -5.22 -37.23 13.76
C GLY A 11 -3.80 -36.81 14.19
N LEU A 12 -2.78 -37.66 14.01
CA LEU A 12 -1.46 -37.47 14.64
C LEU A 12 -0.28 -37.31 13.64
N LEU A 13 -0.56 -37.12 12.35
CA LEU A 13 0.47 -36.94 11.31
C LEU A 13 0.45 -35.57 10.62
N LEU A 14 -0.43 -34.66 11.05
CA LEU A 14 -0.42 -33.23 10.65
C LEU A 14 0.07 -32.29 11.77
N LEU A 15 0.43 -32.83 12.94
CA LEU A 15 0.80 -32.07 14.14
C LEU A 15 2.28 -32.16 14.53
N THR A 16 3.16 -32.69 13.67
CA THR A 16 4.60 -32.84 13.97
C THR A 16 5.53 -32.05 13.04
N GLY A 17 5.00 -31.13 12.23
CA GLY A 17 5.78 -30.11 11.51
C GLY A 17 5.81 -28.74 12.21
N CYS A 18 4.86 -28.47 13.10
CA CYS A 18 4.70 -27.17 13.77
C CYS A 18 4.96 -27.29 15.28
N ALA A 19 6.18 -27.65 15.69
CA ALA A 19 6.60 -27.53 17.09
C ALA A 19 8.13 -27.71 17.21
N SER A 20 8.91 -26.71 16.80
CA SER A 20 10.27 -26.53 17.33
C SER A 20 10.51 -25.07 17.75
N GLN A 21 10.10 -24.79 18.99
CA GLN A 21 10.64 -23.81 19.93
C GLN A 21 11.50 -22.66 19.38
N ARG A 22 10.89 -21.50 19.24
CA ARG A 22 11.15 -20.37 20.16
C ARG A 22 9.82 -19.87 20.70
N SER A 23 9.82 -19.54 21.99
CA SER A 23 8.71 -18.90 22.69
C SER A 23 8.36 -17.57 22.02
N ILE A 24 7.30 -17.58 21.20
CA ILE A 24 6.55 -16.39 20.83
C ILE A 24 5.48 -16.23 21.90
N GLU A 25 5.88 -15.77 23.09
CA GLU A 25 4.92 -15.12 23.98
C GLU A 25 4.93 -13.64 23.57
N ASP A 26 3.77 -13.14 23.10
CA ASP A 26 3.42 -11.74 22.79
C ASP A 26 3.87 -11.08 21.45
N GLU A 27 4.04 -11.81 20.34
CA GLU A 27 4.02 -11.14 19.02
C GLU A 27 2.72 -11.48 18.26
N THR A 28 1.81 -10.50 18.20
CA THR A 28 0.63 -10.56 17.34
C THR A 28 1.10 -10.62 15.89
N VAL A 29 0.87 -11.74 15.21
CA VAL A 29 1.15 -11.90 13.78
C VAL A 29 0.21 -11.02 12.96
N PHE A 30 -0.93 -10.64 13.53
CA PHE A 30 -1.95 -9.81 12.89
C PHE A 30 -1.86 -8.35 13.31
N PRO A 31 -2.21 -7.42 12.39
CA PRO A 31 -2.31 -6.02 12.74
C PRO A 31 -3.36 -5.84 13.86
N ASP A 32 -2.97 -5.10 14.88
CA ASP A 32 -3.87 -4.65 15.93
C ASP A 32 -4.96 -3.74 15.32
N THR A 33 -6.23 -3.96 15.65
CA THR A 33 -7.34 -3.12 15.20
C THR A 33 -7.52 -1.87 16.05
N ARG A 34 -6.68 -1.64 17.06
CA ARG A 34 -6.71 -0.46 17.94
C ARG A 34 -6.91 0.86 17.21
N TRP A 35 -6.32 1.00 16.03
CA TRP A 35 -6.37 2.23 15.21
C TRP A 35 -7.28 2.12 13.99
N ALA A 36 -7.98 1.00 13.83
CA ALA A 36 -9.06 0.86 12.86
C ALA A 36 -10.30 1.63 13.33
N TYR A 37 -11.21 1.90 12.41
CA TYR A 37 -12.52 2.49 12.73
C TYR A 37 -13.49 1.54 13.44
N GLN A 38 -13.13 0.26 13.53
CA GLN A 38 -13.95 -0.80 14.10
C GLN A 38 -13.17 -1.56 15.17
N ASP A 39 -13.93 -2.27 16.01
CA ASP A 39 -13.40 -3.21 16.98
C ASP A 39 -13.70 -4.64 16.53
N LEU A 40 -12.82 -5.57 16.89
CA LEU A 40 -12.97 -6.98 16.60
C LEU A 40 -12.78 -7.80 17.88
N PRO A 41 -13.32 -9.03 17.93
CA PRO A 41 -13.07 -9.93 19.04
C PRO A 41 -11.55 -10.09 19.30
N GLU A 42 -11.16 -10.04 20.58
CA GLU A 42 -9.79 -10.38 20.98
C GLU A 42 -9.61 -11.90 20.84
N LEU A 43 -8.83 -12.30 19.84
CA LEU A 43 -8.52 -13.70 19.54
C LEU A 43 -7.01 -13.91 19.44
N THR A 44 -6.51 -15.01 20.02
CA THR A 44 -5.14 -15.47 19.78
C THR A 44 -4.97 -15.96 18.35
N ASN A 45 -3.72 -16.10 17.89
CA ASN A 45 -3.44 -16.63 16.56
C ASN A 45 -3.97 -18.07 16.41
N GLU A 46 -3.86 -18.89 17.45
CA GLU A 46 -4.39 -20.27 17.46
C GLU A 46 -5.91 -20.27 17.28
N GLN A 47 -6.63 -19.41 18.00
CA GLN A 47 -8.09 -19.32 17.88
C GLN A 47 -8.53 -18.91 16.47
N ARG A 48 -7.83 -17.97 15.83
CA ARG A 48 -8.11 -17.56 14.45
C ARG A 48 -7.91 -18.71 13.47
N ILE A 49 -6.83 -19.47 13.63
CA ILE A 49 -6.54 -20.64 12.79
C ILE A 49 -7.58 -21.75 13.01
N GLU A 50 -7.97 -22.02 14.26
CA GLU A 50 -9.01 -23.00 14.59
C GLU A 50 -10.35 -22.65 13.92
N LEU A 51 -10.79 -21.39 14.04
CA LEU A 51 -11.99 -20.89 13.38
C LEU A 51 -11.92 -21.06 11.86
N ALA A 52 -10.76 -20.79 11.26
CA ALA A 52 -10.59 -20.87 9.82
C ALA A 52 -10.60 -22.31 9.31
N LEU A 53 -9.97 -23.23 10.06
CA LEU A 53 -10.02 -24.66 9.76
C LEU A 53 -11.42 -25.24 9.93
N GLU A 54 -12.17 -24.76 10.92
CA GLU A 54 -13.59 -25.11 11.10
C GLU A 54 -14.44 -24.60 9.93
N ALA A 55 -14.31 -23.34 9.55
CA ALA A 55 -14.98 -22.75 8.39
C ALA A 55 -14.68 -23.54 7.10
N LYS A 56 -13.40 -23.84 6.83
CA LYS A 56 -12.97 -24.65 5.68
C LYS A 56 -13.56 -26.06 5.70
N LYS A 57 -13.71 -26.68 6.88
CA LYS A 57 -14.31 -28.00 7.06
C LYS A 57 -15.83 -27.98 6.84
N GLU A 58 -16.51 -26.91 7.27
CA GLU A 58 -17.95 -26.73 7.07
C GLU A 58 -18.32 -26.43 5.62
N GLY A 59 -17.43 -25.75 4.88
CA GLY A 59 -17.64 -25.42 3.46
C GLY A 59 -18.85 -24.51 3.26
N ASP A 60 -19.74 -24.87 2.33
CA ASP A 60 -20.91 -24.05 1.98
C ASP A 60 -21.84 -23.76 3.16
N VAL A 61 -21.91 -24.65 4.15
CA VAL A 61 -22.74 -24.44 5.35
C VAL A 61 -22.28 -23.23 6.17
N TYR A 62 -20.96 -22.97 6.23
CA TYR A 62 -20.42 -21.79 6.90
C TYR A 62 -20.84 -20.51 6.16
N TYR A 63 -20.71 -20.50 4.83
CA TYR A 63 -21.05 -19.34 4.00
C TYR A 63 -22.56 -19.05 4.02
N GLU A 64 -23.40 -20.07 3.92
CA GLU A 64 -24.87 -19.94 4.02
C GLU A 64 -25.29 -19.35 5.38
N ARG A 65 -24.61 -19.75 6.47
CA ARG A 65 -24.88 -19.20 7.81
C ARG A 65 -24.51 -17.72 7.90
N ALA A 66 -23.36 -17.33 7.37
CA ALA A 66 -22.93 -15.92 7.36
C ALA A 66 -23.85 -15.04 6.50
N VAL A 67 -24.28 -15.51 5.33
CA VAL A 67 -25.28 -14.82 4.50
C VAL A 67 -26.59 -14.66 5.26
N LYS A 68 -27.08 -15.72 5.89
CA LYS A 68 -28.34 -15.69 6.64
C LYS A 68 -28.30 -14.67 7.79
N GLU A 69 -27.20 -14.61 8.54
CA GLU A 69 -27.03 -13.62 9.61
C GLU A 69 -27.06 -12.18 9.08
N ALA A 70 -26.39 -11.91 7.96
CA ALA A 70 -26.42 -10.61 7.33
C ALA A 70 -27.81 -10.23 6.77
N GLU A 71 -28.54 -11.20 6.20
CA GLU A 71 -29.91 -11.01 5.73
C GLU A 71 -30.89 -10.74 6.88
N GLU A 72 -30.72 -11.44 8.01
CA GLU A 72 -31.52 -11.21 9.23
C GLU A 72 -31.32 -9.77 9.74
N LEU A 73 -30.07 -9.32 9.90
CA LEU A 73 -29.77 -7.93 10.27
C LEU A 73 -30.33 -6.92 9.26
N SER A 74 -30.13 -7.17 7.97
CA SER A 74 -30.65 -6.31 6.89
C SER A 74 -32.16 -6.13 7.00
N LYS A 75 -32.89 -7.22 7.21
CA LYS A 75 -34.34 -7.20 7.33
C LYS A 75 -34.80 -6.43 8.56
N GLU A 76 -34.17 -6.65 9.72
CA GLU A 76 -34.52 -5.93 10.94
C GLU A 76 -34.28 -4.41 10.82
N LEU A 77 -33.19 -4.02 10.15
CA LEU A 77 -32.92 -2.61 9.82
C LEU A 77 -33.99 -2.03 8.89
N GLU A 78 -34.36 -2.75 7.83
CA GLU A 78 -35.37 -2.30 6.87
C GLU A 78 -36.73 -2.09 7.55
N GLU A 79 -37.17 -3.05 8.36
CA GLU A 79 -38.41 -2.95 9.14
C GLU A 79 -38.37 -1.72 10.07
N TYR A 80 -37.27 -1.50 10.78
CA TYR A 80 -37.14 -0.34 11.66
C TYR A 80 -37.17 1.00 10.91
N ILE A 81 -36.53 1.07 9.73
CA ILE A 81 -36.54 2.29 8.89
C ILE A 81 -37.96 2.61 8.43
N TYR A 82 -38.73 1.61 7.95
CA TYR A 82 -40.13 1.85 7.57
C TYR A 82 -41.00 2.29 8.75
N GLU A 83 -40.83 1.67 9.92
CA GLU A 83 -41.56 2.09 11.12
C GLU A 83 -41.21 3.52 11.55
N TRP A 84 -39.94 3.92 11.39
CA TRP A 84 -39.50 5.29 11.66
C TRP A 84 -40.08 6.28 10.66
N LEU A 85 -40.05 5.97 9.36
CA LEU A 85 -40.66 6.77 8.30
C LEU A 85 -42.17 6.94 8.50
N ASP A 86 -42.84 5.91 9.03
CA ASP A 86 -44.26 5.94 9.40
C ASP A 86 -44.54 6.70 10.73
N GLY A 87 -43.49 7.16 11.43
CA GLY A 87 -43.59 7.85 12.72
C GLY A 87 -44.01 6.95 13.89
N LYS A 88 -43.82 5.63 13.77
CA LYS A 88 -44.19 4.63 14.81
C LYS A 88 -43.10 4.43 15.85
N VAL A 89 -41.83 4.59 15.46
CA VAL A 89 -40.66 4.45 16.35
C VAL A 89 -39.79 5.71 16.33
N GLY A 90 -38.89 5.82 17.30
CA GLY A 90 -37.94 6.93 17.41
C GLY A 90 -36.76 6.80 16.45
N THR A 91 -35.85 7.78 16.50
CA THR A 91 -34.65 7.82 15.66
C THR A 91 -33.55 6.84 16.13
N GLU A 92 -33.41 6.61 17.43
CA GLU A 92 -32.38 5.73 18.00
C GLU A 92 -32.76 4.27 17.81
N PHE A 93 -31.81 3.41 17.47
CA PHE A 93 -32.07 1.97 17.35
C PHE A 93 -32.24 1.31 18.72
N PRO A 94 -33.09 0.26 18.83
CA PRO A 94 -33.27 -0.48 20.08
C PRO A 94 -32.02 -1.28 20.45
N GLU A 95 -31.80 -1.45 21.75
CA GLU A 95 -30.72 -2.28 22.27
C GLU A 95 -30.79 -3.71 21.71
N GLY A 96 -29.66 -4.22 21.23
CA GLY A 96 -29.53 -5.57 20.68
C GLY A 96 -29.83 -5.70 19.19
N LEU A 97 -30.31 -4.64 18.50
CA LEU A 97 -30.45 -4.65 17.05
C LEU A 97 -29.10 -4.79 16.35
N LEU A 98 -28.10 -4.04 16.82
CA LEU A 98 -26.76 -4.03 16.27
C LEU A 98 -25.85 -4.89 17.13
N SER A 99 -24.98 -5.67 16.49
CA SER A 99 -23.97 -6.46 17.20
C SER A 99 -22.98 -5.52 17.92
N PRO A 100 -22.29 -5.97 18.99
CA PRO A 100 -21.28 -5.18 19.68
C PRO A 100 -20.03 -4.83 18.83
N TYR A 101 -19.96 -5.34 17.59
CA TYR A 101 -18.90 -5.01 16.62
C TYR A 101 -19.35 -4.00 15.56
N VAL A 102 -20.66 -3.70 15.52
CA VAL A 102 -21.25 -2.57 14.81
C VAL A 102 -21.53 -1.41 15.77
N ASP A 103 -22.19 -1.69 16.89
CA ASP A 103 -22.36 -0.77 18.02
C ASP A 103 -21.24 -1.00 19.05
N SER A 104 -20.13 -0.28 18.85
CA SER A 104 -18.85 -0.49 19.54
C SER A 104 -18.36 0.79 20.21
N ALA A 105 -17.25 0.71 20.95
CA ALA A 105 -16.63 1.92 21.53
C ALA A 105 -16.20 2.96 20.47
N LYS A 106 -16.05 2.54 19.21
CA LYS A 106 -15.62 3.39 18.09
C LYS A 106 -16.76 3.92 17.22
N THR A 107 -17.88 3.22 17.20
CA THR A 107 -19.07 3.55 16.42
C THR A 107 -20.31 3.19 17.23
N HIS A 108 -20.91 4.15 17.94
CA HIS A 108 -22.06 3.90 18.80
C HIS A 108 -23.17 4.95 18.65
N SER A 109 -24.26 4.79 19.40
CA SER A 109 -25.38 5.74 19.39
C SER A 109 -25.95 5.93 17.99
N TRP A 110 -26.10 4.82 17.28
CA TRP A 110 -26.63 4.77 15.93
C TRP A 110 -28.07 5.26 15.88
N LYS A 111 -28.37 6.16 14.93
CA LYS A 111 -29.69 6.77 14.77
C LYS A 111 -30.02 7.12 13.32
N LEU A 112 -31.32 7.10 13.04
CA LEU A 112 -31.91 7.58 11.80
C LEU A 112 -32.10 9.10 11.83
N VAL A 113 -31.80 9.75 10.71
CA VAL A 113 -32.05 11.17 10.48
C VAL A 113 -32.55 11.38 9.06
N ASN A 114 -33.30 12.46 8.83
CA ASN A 114 -33.58 12.87 7.45
C ASN A 114 -32.28 13.36 6.80
N PRO A 115 -32.02 13.05 5.52
CA PRO A 115 -30.77 13.48 4.86
C PRO A 115 -30.55 15.00 4.89
N ASP A 116 -31.62 15.79 4.90
CA ASP A 116 -31.55 17.26 4.95
C ASP A 116 -31.18 17.82 6.33
N GLU A 117 -31.21 16.99 7.38
CA GLU A 117 -30.94 17.38 8.79
C GLU A 117 -29.50 17.12 9.23
N ILE A 118 -28.65 16.58 8.34
CA ILE A 118 -27.25 16.26 8.62
C ILE A 118 -26.34 16.91 7.59
N THR A 119 -25.20 17.44 8.00
CA THR A 119 -24.21 18.03 7.10
C THR A 119 -23.22 16.98 6.57
N PRO A 120 -22.56 17.18 5.42
CA PRO A 120 -21.46 16.33 4.98
C PRO A 120 -20.36 16.16 6.06
N GLU A 121 -20.01 17.21 6.79
CA GLU A 121 -18.99 17.17 7.84
C GLU A 121 -19.38 16.29 9.03
N GLU A 122 -20.67 16.16 9.32
CA GLU A 122 -21.19 15.21 10.31
C GLU A 122 -21.22 13.78 9.77
N GLN A 123 -21.30 13.59 8.44
CA GLN A 123 -21.31 12.25 7.81
C GLN A 123 -19.90 11.66 7.73
N TRP A 124 -18.94 12.44 7.24
CA TRP A 124 -17.57 12.00 6.99
C TRP A 124 -16.63 12.32 8.15
N TYR A 125 -15.42 11.78 8.10
CA TYR A 125 -14.25 12.34 8.77
C TYR A 125 -13.05 12.24 7.85
N ALA A 126 -12.01 13.05 8.09
CA ALA A 126 -10.85 13.14 7.23
C ALA A 126 -9.55 12.83 7.98
N MET A 127 -8.70 12.00 7.36
CA MET A 127 -7.27 11.96 7.62
C MET A 127 -6.63 12.91 6.60
N VAL A 128 -6.31 14.13 7.06
CA VAL A 128 -5.83 15.21 6.17
C VAL A 128 -4.37 15.02 5.82
N MET A 129 -4.00 15.47 4.62
CA MET A 129 -2.59 15.66 4.26
C MET A 129 -1.87 16.55 5.30
N TYR A 130 -0.58 16.32 5.50
CA TYR A 130 0.21 16.97 6.55
C TYR A 130 1.70 16.99 6.20
N ASP A 131 2.47 17.80 6.92
CA ASP A 131 3.94 17.79 6.83
C ASP A 131 4.52 16.85 7.91
N PRO A 132 5.15 15.72 7.53
CA PRO A 132 5.73 14.77 8.47
C PRO A 132 6.96 15.31 9.22
N GLN A 133 7.51 16.47 8.83
CA GLN A 133 8.55 17.17 9.60
C GLN A 133 7.97 17.96 10.78
N GLU A 134 6.71 18.40 10.68
CA GLU A 134 6.04 19.21 11.71
C GLU A 134 5.28 18.34 12.70
N GLU A 135 4.56 17.32 12.21
CA GLU A 135 3.76 16.41 13.04
C GLU A 135 3.72 15.01 12.40
N LEU A 136 3.70 13.98 13.24
CA LEU A 136 3.66 12.60 12.77
C LEU A 136 2.28 12.02 12.98
N HIS A 137 1.78 11.32 11.96
CA HIS A 137 0.55 10.53 12.03
C HIS A 137 0.85 9.08 11.66
N GLN A 138 -0.01 8.16 12.09
CA GLN A 138 0.01 6.77 11.66
C GLN A 138 -1.15 6.51 10.69
N HIS A 139 -1.11 5.41 9.94
CA HIS A 139 -2.19 5.03 9.01
C HIS A 139 -2.56 6.08 7.95
N SER A 140 -1.76 7.14 7.78
CA SER A 140 -1.80 8.08 6.66
C SER A 140 -0.55 7.84 5.82
N PRO A 141 -0.56 6.84 4.93
CA PRO A 141 0.67 6.26 4.40
C PRO A 141 1.34 7.21 3.39
N ASP A 142 0.60 8.12 2.75
CA ASP A 142 1.16 9.22 1.96
C ASP A 142 0.75 10.57 2.58
N PRO A 143 1.69 11.34 3.14
CA PRO A 143 1.43 12.67 3.68
C PRO A 143 0.87 13.69 2.67
N HIS A 144 0.97 13.44 1.35
CA HIS A 144 0.41 14.31 0.30
C HIS A 144 -1.03 13.99 -0.09
N ALA A 145 -1.65 13.02 0.59
CA ALA A 145 -3.02 12.60 0.32
C ALA A 145 -3.96 12.96 1.48
N THR A 146 -5.17 13.34 1.12
CA THR A 146 -6.28 13.49 2.05
C THR A 146 -7.27 12.34 1.84
N TYR A 147 -7.63 11.67 2.93
CA TYR A 147 -8.55 10.53 2.91
C TYR A 147 -9.81 10.88 3.70
N LEU A 148 -10.96 10.92 3.04
CA LEU A 148 -12.26 11.00 3.70
C LEU A 148 -12.83 9.59 3.86
N LYS A 149 -13.45 9.33 5.01
CA LYS A 149 -14.11 8.07 5.32
C LYS A 149 -15.56 8.32 5.73
N LEU A 150 -16.46 7.62 5.04
CA LEU A 150 -17.87 7.53 5.39
C LEU A 150 -18.13 6.17 6.01
N ILE A 151 -18.43 6.13 7.29
CA ILE A 151 -18.85 4.91 7.98
C ILE A 151 -20.37 4.86 7.96
N PHE A 152 -20.93 3.73 7.53
CA PHE A 152 -22.38 3.58 7.44
C PHE A 152 -22.80 2.11 7.55
N ILE A 153 -24.11 1.93 7.75
CA ILE A 153 -24.82 0.67 7.64
C ILE A 153 -26.13 0.91 6.89
N ALA A 154 -26.69 -0.13 6.26
CA ALA A 154 -27.98 -0.07 5.57
C ALA A 154 -28.54 -1.49 5.33
N PRO A 155 -29.84 -1.66 5.04
CA PRO A 155 -30.35 -2.90 4.48
C PRO A 155 -29.79 -3.18 3.08
N PHE A 156 -29.62 -4.44 2.74
CA PHE A 156 -29.39 -4.89 1.37
C PHE A 156 -30.50 -4.39 0.43
N GLY A 157 -30.15 -4.18 -0.83
CA GLY A 157 -31.04 -3.58 -1.84
C GLY A 157 -31.13 -2.06 -1.75
N SER A 158 -30.67 -1.44 -0.65
CA SER A 158 -30.54 0.01 -0.57
C SER A 158 -29.49 0.53 -1.55
N LYS A 159 -29.57 1.83 -1.84
CA LYS A 159 -28.56 2.58 -2.59
C LYS A 159 -27.89 3.59 -1.68
N LEU A 160 -26.56 3.68 -1.75
CA LEU A 160 -25.80 4.81 -1.24
C LEU A 160 -25.57 5.79 -2.40
N LEU A 161 -26.18 6.97 -2.30
CA LEU A 161 -26.11 8.05 -3.27
C LEU A 161 -25.11 9.09 -2.77
N ILE A 162 -24.18 9.49 -3.63
CA ILE A 162 -23.19 10.53 -3.34
C ILE A 162 -23.34 11.66 -4.35
N GLU A 163 -23.34 12.90 -3.90
CA GLU A 163 -23.28 14.10 -4.75
C GLU A 163 -22.15 15.03 -4.30
N GLY A 164 -21.45 15.66 -5.23
CA GLY A 164 -20.31 16.51 -4.93
C GLY A 164 -19.70 17.17 -6.15
N ASP A 165 -18.68 17.99 -5.93
CA ASP A 165 -17.92 18.64 -6.99
C ASP A 165 -16.52 18.01 -7.14
N PHE A 166 -16.03 17.93 -8.37
CA PHE A 166 -14.69 17.43 -8.65
C PHE A 166 -13.61 18.33 -7.98
N PRO A 167 -12.77 17.83 -7.07
CA PRO A 167 -11.74 18.65 -6.43
C PRO A 167 -10.69 19.13 -7.42
N TYR A 168 -10.09 20.29 -7.13
CA TYR A 168 -8.88 20.78 -7.81
C TYR A 168 -7.68 19.98 -7.29
N CYS A 169 -7.44 18.81 -7.90
CA CYS A 169 -6.31 17.94 -7.57
C CYS A 169 -5.82 17.17 -8.81
N ARG A 170 -4.84 16.29 -8.62
CA ARG A 170 -4.30 15.42 -9.68
C ARG A 170 -5.08 14.13 -9.85
N PHE A 171 -5.55 13.57 -8.75
CA PHE A 171 -6.28 12.32 -8.73
C PHE A 171 -7.32 12.30 -7.61
N MET A 172 -8.45 11.68 -7.91
CA MET A 172 -9.52 11.38 -6.98
C MET A 172 -10.11 9.99 -7.27
N ASP A 173 -10.40 9.23 -6.23
CA ASP A 173 -11.25 8.05 -6.34
C ASP A 173 -12.23 7.92 -5.17
N TYR A 174 -13.27 7.12 -5.41
CA TYR A 174 -13.99 6.47 -4.34
C TYR A 174 -13.71 4.98 -4.35
N GLN A 175 -13.67 4.37 -3.16
CA GLN A 175 -13.69 2.91 -3.05
C GLN A 175 -14.60 2.47 -1.90
N ILE A 176 -15.57 1.61 -2.20
CA ILE A 176 -16.49 1.03 -1.23
C ILE A 176 -16.06 -0.39 -0.89
N LEU A 177 -16.37 -0.87 0.31
CA LEU A 177 -16.31 -2.32 0.56
C LEU A 177 -17.09 -3.07 -0.53
N GLN A 178 -16.49 -4.14 -1.04
CA GLN A 178 -17.12 -4.99 -2.04
C GLN A 178 -18.48 -5.53 -1.58
N PRO A 179 -19.37 -5.94 -2.50
CA PRO A 179 -20.60 -6.65 -2.16
C PRO A 179 -20.36 -7.77 -1.15
N PHE A 180 -21.36 -8.04 -0.32
CA PHE A 180 -21.21 -8.95 0.79
C PHE A 180 -20.96 -10.38 0.27
N ASP A 181 -19.74 -10.87 0.47
CA ASP A 181 -19.33 -12.23 0.11
C ASP A 181 -18.50 -12.83 1.25
N PRO A 182 -19.06 -13.76 2.05
CA PRO A 182 -18.32 -14.37 3.14
C PRO A 182 -17.21 -15.33 2.67
N ARG A 183 -17.12 -15.66 1.37
CA ARG A 183 -15.96 -16.37 0.80
C ARG A 183 -14.74 -15.48 0.68
N HIS A 184 -14.92 -14.17 0.63
CA HIS A 184 -13.87 -13.17 0.52
C HIS A 184 -14.01 -12.12 1.63
N PRO A 185 -13.73 -12.49 2.90
CA PRO A 185 -13.97 -11.59 4.02
C PRO A 185 -13.17 -10.28 3.91
N VAL A 186 -13.81 -9.17 4.23
CA VAL A 186 -13.26 -7.81 4.15
C VAL A 186 -13.85 -6.91 5.23
N THR A 187 -13.02 -6.03 5.79
CA THR A 187 -13.43 -5.11 6.87
C THR A 187 -12.99 -3.67 6.66
N GLY A 188 -12.54 -3.30 5.46
CA GLY A 188 -11.95 -1.96 5.22
C GLY A 188 -10.61 -1.72 5.91
N ASN A 189 -10.07 -2.74 6.58
CA ASN A 189 -8.71 -2.77 7.14
C ASN A 189 -7.90 -3.97 6.61
N MET A 190 -8.58 -5.08 6.32
CA MET A 190 -7.99 -6.32 5.82
C MET A 190 -8.93 -7.00 4.84
N GLY A 191 -8.39 -7.93 4.04
CA GLY A 191 -9.14 -8.72 3.08
C GLY A 191 -8.90 -8.28 1.64
N VAL A 192 -9.84 -8.62 0.76
CA VAL A 192 -9.76 -8.32 -0.68
C VAL A 192 -9.92 -6.83 -0.99
N CYS A 193 -9.57 -6.42 -2.22
CA CYS A 193 -9.73 -5.03 -2.65
C CYS A 193 -11.18 -4.54 -2.55
N GLU A 194 -11.28 -3.24 -2.31
CA GLU A 194 -12.52 -2.48 -2.39
C GLU A 194 -12.92 -2.27 -3.85
N VAL A 195 -14.21 -2.00 -4.10
CA VAL A 195 -14.72 -1.71 -5.46
C VAL A 195 -14.50 -0.24 -5.78
N PRO A 196 -13.71 0.10 -6.83
CA PRO A 196 -13.32 1.47 -7.11
C PRO A 196 -14.20 2.17 -8.15
N ILE A 197 -14.17 3.51 -8.09
CA ILE A 197 -14.56 4.41 -9.16
C ILE A 197 -13.61 5.61 -9.18
N VAL A 198 -12.78 5.68 -10.22
CA VAL A 198 -11.79 6.77 -10.42
C VAL A 198 -12.41 7.96 -11.12
N ASP A 199 -11.89 9.14 -10.81
CA ASP A 199 -12.26 10.44 -11.34
C ASP A 199 -12.66 10.46 -12.83
N VAL A 200 -11.81 9.96 -13.72
CA VAL A 200 -12.00 9.98 -15.18
C VAL A 200 -13.21 9.20 -15.67
N ASP A 201 -13.64 8.19 -14.91
CA ASP A 201 -14.77 7.33 -15.24
C ASP A 201 -16.11 7.91 -14.80
N ILE A 202 -16.09 8.91 -13.92
CA ILE A 202 -17.29 9.58 -13.44
C ILE A 202 -17.82 10.48 -14.55
N GLU A 203 -19.07 10.25 -14.96
CA GLU A 203 -19.79 11.16 -15.82
C GLU A 203 -20.25 12.39 -15.00
N PRO A 204 -19.88 13.61 -15.43
CA PRO A 204 -20.35 14.82 -14.78
C PRO A 204 -21.84 15.02 -15.05
N ASP A 205 -22.49 15.82 -14.22
CA ASP A 205 -23.87 16.25 -14.45
C ASP A 205 -24.02 16.98 -15.80
N PRO A 206 -25.22 16.97 -16.42
CA PRO A 206 -25.44 17.66 -17.69
C PRO A 206 -25.03 19.15 -17.64
N GLY A 207 -24.05 19.51 -18.48
CA GLY A 207 -23.50 20.87 -18.53
C GLY A 207 -22.28 21.12 -17.63
N HIS A 208 -21.89 20.13 -16.81
CA HIS A 208 -20.69 20.18 -15.98
C HIS A 208 -19.49 19.50 -16.67
N VAL A 209 -18.29 19.83 -16.23
CA VAL A 209 -17.02 19.33 -16.78
C VAL A 209 -16.43 18.33 -15.80
N ASN A 210 -15.97 17.17 -16.31
CA ASN A 210 -15.04 16.32 -15.58
C ASN A 210 -13.60 16.80 -15.90
N PRO A 211 -12.91 17.43 -14.93
CA PRO A 211 -11.60 18.05 -15.15
C PRO A 211 -10.45 17.04 -15.22
N PHE A 212 -10.70 15.76 -14.91
CA PHE A 212 -9.66 14.74 -14.80
C PHE A 212 -9.37 14.02 -16.12
N ARG A 213 -10.25 14.13 -17.11
CA ARG A 213 -10.06 13.52 -18.43
C ARG A 213 -8.89 14.18 -19.17
N ALA A 214 -8.13 13.40 -19.93
CA ALA A 214 -7.01 13.94 -20.69
C ALA A 214 -7.47 15.03 -21.67
N GLY A 215 -6.85 16.21 -21.59
CA GLY A 215 -7.21 17.39 -22.38
C GLY A 215 -8.36 18.22 -21.82
N ALA A 216 -8.99 17.83 -20.71
CA ALA A 216 -10.08 18.58 -20.10
C ALA A 216 -9.61 19.88 -19.44
N ASP A 217 -10.53 20.83 -19.32
CA ASP A 217 -10.34 22.09 -18.59
C ASP A 217 -10.37 21.84 -17.08
N ARG A 218 -9.20 21.97 -16.46
CA ARG A 218 -9.02 21.81 -15.01
C ARG A 218 -9.50 23.02 -14.21
N THR A 219 -9.74 24.15 -14.87
CA THR A 219 -10.19 25.40 -14.23
C THR A 219 -11.71 25.56 -14.21
N ALA A 220 -12.45 24.67 -14.90
CA ALA A 220 -13.89 24.76 -15.03
C ALA A 220 -14.58 24.82 -13.65
N GLU A 221 -15.38 25.86 -13.39
CA GLU A 221 -16.09 26.04 -12.12
C GLU A 221 -17.34 25.15 -12.00
N THR A 222 -17.98 24.81 -13.13
CA THR A 222 -19.15 23.93 -13.17
C THR A 222 -18.73 22.47 -13.35
N ARG A 223 -18.71 21.69 -12.26
CA ARG A 223 -18.03 20.38 -12.21
C ARG A 223 -18.64 19.39 -11.20
N HIS A 224 -19.95 19.29 -11.23
CA HIS A 224 -20.74 18.51 -10.27
C HIS A 224 -20.92 17.09 -10.79
N TYR A 225 -21.08 16.14 -9.88
CA TYR A 225 -21.34 14.74 -10.21
C TYR A 225 -22.26 14.08 -9.18
N HIS A 226 -22.90 13.00 -9.62
CA HIS A 226 -23.63 12.05 -8.78
C HIS A 226 -23.09 10.64 -8.95
N LEU A 227 -22.95 9.90 -7.85
CA LEU A 227 -22.61 8.47 -7.84
C LEU A 227 -23.70 7.65 -7.15
N THR A 228 -23.77 6.38 -7.51
CA THR A 228 -24.64 5.39 -6.87
C THR A 228 -23.85 4.13 -6.54
N PHE A 229 -23.90 3.70 -5.29
CA PHE A 229 -23.47 2.38 -4.88
C PHE A 229 -24.69 1.54 -4.54
N GLU A 230 -24.92 0.46 -5.29
CA GLU A 230 -25.97 -0.51 -5.01
C GLU A 230 -25.48 -1.50 -3.96
N LEU A 231 -26.18 -1.61 -2.84
CA LEU A 231 -25.71 -2.36 -1.67
C LEU A 231 -26.23 -3.79 -1.74
N GLN A 232 -25.38 -4.74 -2.09
CA GLN A 232 -25.77 -6.09 -2.51
C GLN A 232 -24.97 -7.20 -1.84
N ILE A 233 -25.49 -8.43 -1.93
CA ILE A 233 -24.80 -9.68 -1.65
C ILE A 233 -24.31 -10.25 -2.99
N GLY A 234 -23.07 -10.76 -3.04
CA GLY A 234 -22.57 -11.48 -4.21
C GLY A 234 -21.09 -11.26 -4.45
N ASN A 235 -20.57 -11.90 -5.50
CA ASN A 235 -19.17 -11.76 -5.87
C ASN A 235 -18.91 -10.39 -6.53
N ALA A 236 -17.87 -9.70 -6.08
CA ALA A 236 -17.55 -8.36 -6.56
C ALA A 236 -17.27 -8.28 -8.06
N VAL A 237 -16.64 -9.32 -8.62
CA VAL A 237 -16.27 -9.40 -10.04
C VAL A 237 -17.48 -9.64 -10.93
N GLU A 238 -18.41 -10.47 -10.47
CA GLU A 238 -19.65 -10.74 -11.19
C GLU A 238 -20.59 -9.53 -11.19
N LEU A 239 -20.57 -8.73 -10.12
CA LEU A 239 -21.46 -7.57 -9.95
C LEU A 239 -20.87 -6.26 -10.48
N ASN A 240 -19.56 -6.21 -10.78
CA ASN A 240 -18.90 -4.98 -11.21
C ASN A 240 -17.90 -5.23 -12.34
N ASP A 241 -18.21 -4.72 -13.53
CA ASP A 241 -17.31 -4.75 -14.69
C ASP A 241 -15.97 -4.03 -14.46
N VAL A 242 -15.90 -3.11 -13.47
CA VAL A 242 -14.66 -2.42 -13.09
C VAL A 242 -13.62 -3.37 -12.49
N MET A 243 -14.03 -4.54 -11.99
CA MET A 243 -13.18 -5.46 -11.24
C MET A 243 -12.36 -6.36 -12.18
N ALA A 244 -11.49 -5.73 -12.96
CA ALA A 244 -10.49 -6.35 -13.81
C ALA A 244 -9.20 -5.51 -13.79
N PRO A 245 -8.03 -6.07 -14.13
CA PRO A 245 -6.77 -5.32 -14.15
C PRO A 245 -6.88 -3.99 -14.89
N GLY A 246 -6.40 -2.94 -14.21
CA GLY A 246 -6.57 -1.55 -14.61
C GLY A 246 -7.72 -0.83 -13.93
N TYR A 247 -8.71 -1.56 -13.39
CA TYR A 247 -9.81 -1.06 -12.57
C TYR A 247 -10.62 0.08 -13.21
N ARG A 248 -10.92 -0.03 -14.51
CA ARG A 248 -11.60 1.03 -15.28
C ARG A 248 -12.95 0.56 -15.81
N ALA A 249 -13.97 1.38 -15.60
CA ALA A 249 -15.28 1.22 -16.23
C ALA A 249 -16.02 2.57 -16.18
N PRO A 250 -16.35 3.20 -17.32
CA PRO A 250 -17.10 4.45 -17.32
C PRO A 250 -18.49 4.30 -16.66
N GLY A 251 -18.97 5.37 -16.05
CA GLY A 251 -20.30 5.46 -15.47
C GLY A 251 -20.29 5.50 -13.95
N ASN A 252 -21.43 5.91 -13.40
CA ASN A 252 -21.53 6.44 -12.03
C ASN A 252 -22.04 5.41 -11.01
N THR A 253 -22.20 4.15 -11.42
CA THR A 253 -22.78 3.11 -10.58
C THR A 253 -21.79 1.98 -10.30
N ARG A 254 -21.72 1.53 -9.06
CA ARG A 254 -21.02 0.32 -8.63
C ARG A 254 -21.89 -0.47 -7.66
N ALA A 255 -21.63 -1.76 -7.49
CA ALA A 255 -22.16 -2.55 -6.40
C ALA A 255 -21.13 -2.62 -5.26
N GLY A 256 -21.58 -2.40 -4.03
CA GLY A 256 -20.79 -2.53 -2.80
C GLY A 256 -21.61 -3.20 -1.70
N SER A 257 -21.14 -3.14 -0.46
CA SER A 257 -21.83 -3.75 0.69
C SER A 257 -22.21 -2.71 1.76
N PRO A 258 -23.36 -2.90 2.45
CA PRO A 258 -23.72 -2.11 3.61
C PRO A 258 -22.99 -2.51 4.89
N PHE A 259 -22.27 -3.64 4.91
CA PHE A 259 -21.47 -4.12 6.04
C PHE A 259 -20.16 -4.75 5.57
N GLY A 260 -19.14 -4.77 6.42
CA GLY A 260 -18.00 -5.67 6.27
C GLY A 260 -18.24 -7.01 6.97
N PHE A 261 -17.45 -8.02 6.59
CA PHE A 261 -17.43 -9.33 7.25
C PHE A 261 -15.99 -9.71 7.58
N ALA A 262 -15.70 -9.91 8.86
CA ALA A 262 -14.33 -10.10 9.31
C ALA A 262 -13.77 -11.51 9.10
N GLY A 263 -14.61 -12.46 8.67
CA GLY A 263 -14.23 -13.85 8.44
C GLY A 263 -13.61 -14.50 9.68
N PRO A 264 -12.96 -15.65 9.53
CA PRO A 264 -12.34 -16.35 10.66
C PRO A 264 -11.29 -15.52 11.37
N TRP A 265 -10.62 -14.63 10.63
CA TRP A 265 -9.67 -13.69 11.21
C TRP A 265 -10.32 -12.86 12.33
N GLY A 266 -11.43 -12.18 12.06
CA GLY A 266 -12.12 -11.34 13.05
C GLY A 266 -13.26 -12.02 13.77
N GLY A 267 -13.23 -13.34 13.95
CA GLY A 267 -14.25 -14.06 14.72
C GLY A 267 -15.62 -14.17 14.05
N ASN A 268 -15.65 -14.09 12.72
CA ASN A 268 -16.85 -14.21 11.88
C ASN A 268 -17.91 -13.14 12.14
N VAL A 269 -17.50 -11.93 12.55
CA VAL A 269 -18.44 -10.87 12.91
C VAL A 269 -18.70 -9.91 11.74
N LEU A 270 -19.89 -9.33 11.73
CA LEU A 270 -20.22 -8.17 10.91
C LEU A 270 -19.64 -6.89 11.52
N VAL A 271 -19.17 -5.99 10.67
CA VAL A 271 -18.65 -4.66 11.03
C VAL A 271 -19.30 -3.59 10.14
N PRO A 272 -19.29 -2.31 10.52
CA PRO A 272 -19.79 -1.23 9.66
C PRO A 272 -19.06 -1.18 8.32
N SER A 273 -19.78 -0.80 7.27
CA SER A 273 -19.14 -0.53 5.98
C SER A 273 -18.39 0.79 5.99
N VAL A 274 -17.48 0.94 5.02
CA VAL A 274 -16.74 2.16 4.78
C VAL A 274 -16.72 2.47 3.28
N LEU A 275 -16.95 3.74 2.96
CA LEU A 275 -16.64 4.34 1.67
C LEU A 275 -15.48 5.31 1.86
N TRP A 276 -14.43 5.12 1.08
CA TRP A 276 -13.29 6.01 0.99
C TRP A 276 -13.51 7.03 -0.11
N LEU A 277 -13.08 8.27 0.13
CA LEU A 277 -12.75 9.24 -0.89
C LEU A 277 -11.27 9.61 -0.72
N ARG A 278 -10.46 9.41 -1.76
CA ARG A 278 -9.03 9.76 -1.72
C ARG A 278 -8.77 10.95 -2.63
N ILE A 279 -8.03 11.93 -2.14
CA ILE A 279 -7.63 13.13 -2.88
C ILE A 279 -6.11 13.21 -2.84
N TYR A 280 -5.47 13.08 -3.99
CA TYR A 280 -4.00 13.12 -4.11
C TYR A 280 -3.56 14.38 -4.83
N ALA A 281 -2.52 15.02 -4.29
CA ALA A 281 -1.91 16.23 -4.82
C ALA A 281 -2.96 17.29 -5.22
N PRO A 282 -3.69 17.88 -4.26
CA PRO A 282 -4.53 19.06 -4.50
C PRO A 282 -3.76 20.17 -5.23
N ASP A 283 -4.40 21.17 -5.81
CA ASP A 283 -3.67 22.33 -6.31
C ASP A 283 -3.14 23.18 -5.14
N ASN A 284 -2.03 23.89 -5.33
CA ASN A 284 -1.48 24.85 -4.37
C ASN A 284 -2.53 25.91 -4.02
N GLY A 285 -2.80 26.10 -2.72
CA GLY A 285 -3.82 27.03 -2.22
C GLY A 285 -5.24 26.45 -2.25
N LYS A 286 -5.40 25.17 -2.59
CA LYS A 286 -6.67 24.42 -2.56
C LYS A 286 -6.63 23.24 -1.60
N GLU A 287 -5.53 23.04 -0.89
CA GLU A 287 -5.39 22.05 0.17
C GLU A 287 -6.38 22.29 1.33
N PRO A 288 -6.74 21.24 2.09
CA PRO A 288 -6.38 19.82 1.88
C PRO A 288 -7.41 19.06 1.01
N PHE A 289 -8.54 19.67 0.70
CA PHE A 289 -9.70 19.01 0.06
C PHE A 289 -9.86 19.32 -1.43
N GLY A 290 -8.90 20.03 -2.04
CA GLY A 290 -9.00 20.47 -3.42
C GLY A 290 -10.05 21.58 -3.63
N GLY A 291 -10.28 22.42 -2.61
CA GLY A 291 -11.06 23.65 -2.72
C GLY A 291 -12.54 23.49 -3.11
N VAL A 292 -13.15 22.37 -2.74
CA VAL A 292 -14.58 22.08 -2.89
C VAL A 292 -15.15 21.62 -1.54
N GLU A 293 -16.47 21.68 -1.40
CA GLU A 293 -17.18 21.17 -0.22
C GLU A 293 -17.10 19.64 -0.14
N TRP A 294 -17.33 19.10 1.06
CA TRP A 294 -17.37 17.66 1.25
C TRP A 294 -18.61 17.05 0.54
N PRO A 295 -18.48 15.88 -0.09
CA PRO A 295 -19.61 15.25 -0.78
C PRO A 295 -20.74 14.90 0.19
N LYS A 296 -21.97 15.10 -0.25
CA LYS A 296 -23.16 14.72 0.52
C LYS A 296 -23.51 13.26 0.24
N ALA A 297 -23.80 12.51 1.31
CA ALA A 297 -24.25 11.12 1.21
C ALA A 297 -25.73 10.98 1.57
N THR A 298 -26.45 10.09 0.88
CA THR A 298 -27.84 9.73 1.17
C THR A 298 -28.05 8.24 0.98
N LEU A 299 -28.75 7.59 1.89
CA LEU A 299 -29.23 6.22 1.69
C LEU A 299 -30.65 6.24 1.12
N GLN A 300 -30.97 5.29 0.25
CA GLN A 300 -32.28 5.15 -0.36
C GLN A 300 -32.72 3.69 -0.35
N LEU A 301 -33.93 3.43 0.15
CA LEU A 301 -34.55 2.10 0.11
C LEU A 301 -34.94 1.71 -1.33
N PRO A 302 -35.13 0.41 -1.64
CA PRO A 302 -35.59 -0.03 -2.96
C PRO A 302 -36.89 0.64 -3.44
N THR A 303 -37.75 1.04 -2.50
CA THR A 303 -39.02 1.74 -2.72
C THR A 303 -38.87 3.24 -3.01
N GLY A 304 -37.68 3.81 -2.78
CA GLY A 304 -37.31 5.17 -3.17
C GLY A 304 -37.21 6.18 -2.00
N GLU A 305 -37.70 5.83 -0.82
CA GLU A 305 -37.60 6.64 0.39
C GLU A 305 -36.14 6.86 0.77
N LYS A 306 -35.81 8.10 1.12
CA LYS A 306 -34.46 8.54 1.46
C LYS A 306 -34.31 8.66 2.97
N TYR A 307 -33.17 8.25 3.48
CA TYR A 307 -32.82 8.29 4.89
C TYR A 307 -31.31 8.41 5.06
N TRP A 308 -30.87 8.64 6.29
CA TRP A 308 -29.47 8.49 6.65
C TRP A 308 -29.36 7.82 8.02
N ILE A 309 -28.38 6.94 8.17
CA ILE A 309 -28.02 6.34 9.45
C ILE A 309 -26.67 6.94 9.86
N THR A 310 -26.63 7.59 11.02
CA THR A 310 -25.41 8.18 11.59
C THR A 310 -25.08 7.56 12.94
N CYS A 311 -23.81 7.65 13.35
CA CYS A 311 -23.33 7.25 14.67
C CYS A 311 -22.41 8.31 15.28
N ASP A 312 -22.17 8.21 16.58
CA ASP A 312 -21.01 8.80 17.22
C ASP A 312 -19.77 7.98 16.81
N LYS A 313 -18.85 8.65 16.12
CA LYS A 313 -17.57 8.10 15.65
C LYS A 313 -16.37 8.83 16.26
N SER A 314 -16.57 9.59 17.34
CA SER A 314 -15.56 10.48 17.91
C SER A 314 -14.28 9.74 18.31
N LYS A 315 -14.42 8.52 18.85
CA LYS A 315 -13.28 7.67 19.20
C LYS A 315 -12.55 7.13 17.96
N ALA A 316 -13.26 6.69 16.93
CA ALA A 316 -12.65 6.26 15.67
C ALA A 316 -11.87 7.40 14.99
N VAL A 317 -12.42 8.63 15.03
CA VAL A 317 -11.76 9.83 14.54
C VAL A 317 -10.51 10.10 15.36
N GLN A 318 -10.64 10.18 16.69
CA GLN A 318 -9.50 10.40 17.58
C GLN A 318 -8.37 9.40 17.34
N ASP A 319 -8.67 8.12 17.20
CA ASP A 319 -7.66 7.08 17.02
C ASP A 319 -6.90 7.18 15.69
N GLN A 320 -7.58 7.58 14.62
CA GLN A 320 -7.01 7.62 13.28
C GLN A 320 -6.37 8.95 12.91
N THR A 321 -6.75 10.04 13.57
CA THR A 321 -6.22 11.38 13.30
C THR A 321 -5.34 11.92 14.42
N ALA A 322 -5.11 11.14 15.48
CA ALA A 322 -4.25 11.59 16.56
C ALA A 322 -2.78 11.60 16.12
N PRO A 323 -2.05 12.68 16.43
CA PRO A 323 -0.62 12.68 16.23
C PRO A 323 0.06 11.66 17.13
N VAL A 324 1.15 11.11 16.64
CA VAL A 324 1.96 10.12 17.34
C VAL A 324 3.33 10.70 17.70
N PRO A 325 3.90 10.35 18.86
CA PRO A 325 5.24 10.80 19.22
C PRO A 325 6.29 10.20 18.28
N ASN A 326 7.34 10.99 18.05
CA ASN A 326 8.54 10.48 17.42
C ASN A 326 9.19 9.38 18.28
N ARG A 327 9.82 8.39 17.64
CA ARG A 327 10.41 7.24 18.31
C ARG A 327 11.86 7.07 17.86
N PRO A 328 12.79 7.76 18.53
CA PRO A 328 14.19 7.68 18.18
C PRO A 328 14.70 6.25 18.37
N VAL A 329 15.39 5.76 17.35
CA VAL A 329 16.14 4.50 17.41
C VAL A 329 17.58 4.86 17.04
N PRO A 330 18.57 4.55 17.90
CA PRO A 330 19.96 4.92 17.65
C PRO A 330 20.44 4.48 16.26
N PRO A 331 21.31 5.27 15.59
CA PRO A 331 21.87 4.92 14.30
C PRO A 331 22.40 3.48 14.27
N TYR A 332 22.07 2.76 13.21
CA TYR A 332 22.41 1.34 13.05
C TYR A 332 22.63 1.03 11.57
N GLU A 333 23.70 0.30 11.26
CA GLU A 333 24.01 -0.11 9.89
C GLU A 333 22.92 -1.05 9.33
N PRO A 334 22.67 -1.06 8.01
CA PRO A 334 21.80 -2.04 7.38
C PRO A 334 22.14 -3.47 7.81
N TYR A 335 21.12 -4.26 8.11
CA TYR A 335 21.28 -5.69 8.32
C TYR A 335 21.81 -6.37 7.05
N SER A 336 22.42 -7.54 7.19
CA SER A 336 22.92 -8.32 6.06
C SER A 336 21.86 -8.57 4.98
N PHE A 337 20.62 -8.86 5.38
CA PHE A 337 19.49 -9.06 4.47
C PHE A 337 19.02 -7.77 3.78
N GLN A 338 19.33 -6.59 4.33
CA GLN A 338 19.02 -5.28 3.76
C GLN A 338 20.11 -4.76 2.82
N GLY A 339 21.18 -5.54 2.67
CA GLY A 339 22.40 -5.15 1.97
C GLY A 339 22.22 -4.89 0.46
N PRO A 340 23.33 -4.80 -0.29
CA PRO A 340 23.35 -4.36 -1.69
C PRO A 340 22.63 -5.30 -2.66
N THR A 341 22.16 -6.46 -2.23
CA THR A 341 21.47 -7.43 -3.09
C THR A 341 19.96 -7.33 -3.02
N LEU A 342 19.39 -6.78 -1.94
CA LEU A 342 17.94 -6.67 -1.78
C LEU A 342 17.42 -5.52 -2.63
N GLY A 343 16.51 -5.79 -3.57
CA GLY A 343 15.76 -4.76 -4.26
C GLY A 343 14.50 -4.39 -3.48
N TRP A 344 13.35 -4.59 -4.11
CA TRP A 344 12.05 -4.20 -3.60
C TRP A 344 11.12 -5.41 -3.47
N PHE A 345 10.28 -5.39 -2.45
CA PHE A 345 9.10 -6.23 -2.36
C PHE A 345 7.97 -5.56 -3.13
N LYS A 346 7.34 -6.29 -4.05
CA LYS A 346 6.08 -5.87 -4.66
C LYS A 346 4.94 -6.14 -3.68
N MET A 347 4.08 -5.17 -3.42
CA MET A 347 2.92 -5.34 -2.53
C MET A 347 1.71 -5.88 -3.29
N PHE A 348 1.13 -6.97 -2.79
CA PHE A 348 -0.20 -7.49 -3.17
C PHE A 348 -1.20 -7.46 -1.98
N GLY A 349 -0.75 -6.85 -0.89
CA GLY A 349 -1.49 -6.65 0.36
C GLY A 349 -0.52 -6.14 1.43
N ILE A 350 -0.98 -5.21 2.27
CA ILE A 350 -0.14 -4.62 3.33
C ILE A 350 0.31 -5.71 4.30
N ASP A 351 -0.62 -6.56 4.72
CA ASP A 351 -0.39 -7.68 5.61
C ASP A 351 0.50 -8.75 4.97
N LEU A 352 0.26 -9.10 3.70
CA LEU A 352 1.13 -10.02 2.96
C LEU A 352 2.57 -9.48 2.88
N ALA A 353 2.76 -8.21 2.53
CA ALA A 353 4.10 -7.62 2.44
C ALA A 353 4.82 -7.63 3.79
N MET A 354 4.09 -7.41 4.90
CA MET A 354 4.64 -7.55 6.24
C MET A 354 5.04 -8.99 6.57
N MET A 355 4.20 -9.97 6.25
CA MET A 355 4.51 -11.40 6.42
C MET A 355 5.71 -11.83 5.58
N GLU A 356 5.77 -11.40 4.31
CA GLU A 356 6.88 -11.71 3.40
C GLU A 356 8.20 -11.07 3.84
N ALA A 357 8.18 -9.79 4.24
CA ALA A 357 9.37 -9.13 4.74
C ALA A 357 9.89 -9.78 6.03
N ASN A 358 8.99 -10.15 6.96
CA ASN A 358 9.34 -10.85 8.19
C ASN A 358 9.87 -12.27 7.92
N ALA A 359 9.25 -13.01 7.01
CA ALA A 359 9.72 -14.34 6.64
C ALA A 359 11.07 -14.27 5.94
N TYR A 360 11.27 -13.31 5.03
CA TYR A 360 12.54 -13.12 4.32
C TYR A 360 13.70 -12.93 5.30
N MET A 361 13.55 -12.07 6.31
CA MET A 361 14.63 -11.82 7.27
C MET A 361 14.90 -12.98 8.23
N ASN A 362 13.95 -13.90 8.40
CA ASN A 362 14.07 -15.06 9.29
C ASN A 362 14.33 -16.39 8.56
N ALA A 363 14.27 -16.39 7.23
CA ALA A 363 14.56 -17.54 6.38
C ALA A 363 16.03 -17.60 5.95
N GLU A 364 16.48 -18.79 5.53
CA GLU A 364 17.81 -18.95 4.93
C GLU A 364 18.03 -18.00 3.74
N PRO A 365 19.22 -17.41 3.60
CA PRO A 365 20.43 -17.63 4.40
C PRO A 365 20.55 -16.71 5.63
N TRP A 366 19.55 -15.88 5.94
CA TRP A 366 19.63 -14.83 6.95
C TRP A 366 19.24 -15.31 8.35
N GLY A 367 18.27 -16.21 8.42
CA GLY A 367 17.77 -16.79 9.66
C GLY A 367 17.66 -18.32 9.59
N PRO A 368 17.10 -18.94 10.65
CA PRO A 368 17.10 -20.38 10.82
C PRO A 368 15.96 -21.11 10.09
N ASN A 369 14.99 -20.39 9.52
CA ASN A 369 13.80 -21.01 8.92
C ASN A 369 14.10 -21.50 7.50
N ASP A 370 13.56 -22.66 7.14
CA ASP A 370 13.64 -23.16 5.76
C ASP A 370 12.91 -22.21 4.81
N PHE A 371 13.60 -21.82 3.73
CA PHE A 371 13.11 -20.84 2.76
C PHE A 371 11.80 -21.29 2.08
N SER A 372 11.70 -22.57 1.71
CA SER A 372 10.54 -23.08 0.96
C SER A 372 9.32 -23.25 1.89
N ALA A 373 9.56 -23.71 3.12
CA ALA A 373 8.53 -23.85 4.13
C ALA A 373 7.93 -22.50 4.52
N ALA A 374 8.77 -21.48 4.74
CA ALA A 374 8.32 -20.13 5.09
C ALA A 374 7.43 -19.52 3.99
N LYS A 375 7.82 -19.70 2.72
CA LYS A 375 7.01 -19.27 1.56
C LYS A 375 5.67 -19.98 1.49
N LYS A 376 5.67 -21.30 1.67
CA LYS A 376 4.44 -22.11 1.66
C LYS A 376 3.49 -21.73 2.78
N GLU A 377 4.01 -21.54 4.00
CA GLU A 377 3.22 -21.16 5.17
C GLU A 377 2.44 -19.87 4.92
N ILE A 378 3.09 -18.85 4.34
CA ILE A 378 2.42 -17.59 3.98
C ILE A 378 1.26 -17.83 3.00
N ARG A 379 1.48 -18.61 1.93
CA ARG A 379 0.45 -18.88 0.92
C ARG A 379 -0.74 -19.63 1.52
N ASP A 380 -0.47 -20.72 2.24
CA ASP A 380 -1.50 -21.52 2.90
C ASP A 380 -2.32 -20.66 3.87
N PHE A 381 -1.65 -19.76 4.58
CA PHE A 381 -2.26 -18.89 5.57
C PHE A 381 -3.17 -17.83 4.93
N TYR A 382 -2.69 -17.18 3.87
CA TYR A 382 -3.42 -16.12 3.17
C TYR A 382 -4.68 -16.67 2.46
N GLU A 383 -4.58 -17.86 1.89
CA GLU A 383 -5.72 -18.60 1.34
C GLU A 383 -6.72 -18.94 2.46
N LEU A 384 -6.24 -19.49 3.57
CA LEU A 384 -7.10 -19.98 4.65
C LEU A 384 -7.94 -18.89 5.31
N LEU A 385 -7.39 -17.70 5.53
CA LEU A 385 -8.09 -16.63 6.26
C LEU A 385 -8.95 -15.72 5.36
N TRP A 386 -8.50 -15.44 4.14
CA TRP A 386 -9.13 -14.42 3.28
C TRP A 386 -9.49 -14.92 1.89
N ASN A 387 -9.24 -16.20 1.59
CA ASN A 387 -9.33 -16.76 0.23
C ASN A 387 -8.55 -15.90 -0.78
N ARG A 388 -7.33 -15.48 -0.41
CA ARG A 388 -6.46 -14.65 -1.25
C ARG A 388 -5.20 -15.39 -1.66
N GLY A 389 -4.71 -15.09 -2.86
CA GLY A 389 -3.48 -15.64 -3.42
C GLY A 389 -3.51 -15.67 -4.94
N ALA A 390 -2.36 -15.92 -5.57
CA ALA A 390 -2.24 -15.93 -7.03
C ALA A 390 -3.19 -16.95 -7.71
N ASP A 391 -3.44 -18.08 -7.04
CA ASP A 391 -4.32 -19.16 -7.53
C ASP A 391 -5.73 -19.13 -6.94
N ALA A 392 -6.08 -18.09 -6.15
CA ALA A 392 -7.41 -17.96 -5.57
C ALA A 392 -8.45 -17.55 -6.62
N ASP A 393 -9.73 -17.81 -6.32
CA ASP A 393 -10.82 -17.31 -7.16
C ASP A 393 -10.93 -15.77 -7.05
N PRO A 394 -11.32 -15.06 -8.12
CA PRO A 394 -11.54 -13.62 -8.06
C PRO A 394 -12.65 -13.23 -7.05
N PRO A 395 -12.50 -12.10 -6.32
CA PRO A 395 -11.42 -11.10 -6.41
C PRO A 395 -10.19 -11.44 -5.55
N GLY A 396 -10.11 -12.64 -4.98
CA GLY A 396 -9.02 -13.07 -4.09
C GLY A 396 -7.62 -13.02 -4.71
N ASN A 397 -7.53 -13.09 -6.04
CA ASN A 397 -6.29 -13.09 -6.81
C ASN A 397 -5.87 -11.72 -7.37
N PHE A 398 -6.60 -10.65 -7.05
CA PHE A 398 -6.26 -9.30 -7.51
C PHE A 398 -5.19 -8.63 -6.66
N GLU A 399 -4.33 -7.85 -7.32
CA GLU A 399 -3.19 -7.20 -6.67
C GLU A 399 -3.56 -6.38 -5.44
N CYS A 400 -4.60 -5.55 -5.54
CA CYS A 400 -4.93 -4.68 -4.42
C CYS A 400 -5.68 -5.46 -3.32
N SER A 401 -5.36 -5.14 -2.08
CA SER A 401 -6.08 -5.58 -0.88
C SER A 401 -6.94 -4.45 -0.34
N ALA A 402 -7.76 -4.73 0.68
CA ALA A 402 -8.47 -3.69 1.43
C ALA A 402 -7.51 -2.57 1.86
N THR A 403 -8.03 -1.33 2.00
CA THR A 403 -7.30 -0.08 2.26
C THR A 403 -6.43 0.47 1.12
N CYS A 404 -5.87 -0.39 0.25
CA CYS A 404 -5.02 0.06 -0.86
C CYS A 404 -5.86 0.83 -1.89
N CYS A 405 -5.29 1.89 -2.47
CA CYS A 405 -5.85 2.48 -3.69
C CYS A 405 -5.57 1.55 -4.88
N ASN A 406 -6.61 1.13 -5.59
CA ASN A 406 -6.55 0.14 -6.66
C ASN A 406 -5.74 0.59 -7.89
N TYR A 407 -5.49 1.90 -7.99
CA TYR A 407 -4.72 2.50 -9.08
C TYR A 407 -3.25 2.70 -8.73
N ILE A 408 -2.81 2.32 -7.53
CA ILE A 408 -1.42 2.46 -7.11
C ILE A 408 -0.78 1.08 -6.99
N SER A 409 0.31 0.90 -7.71
CA SER A 409 1.22 -0.23 -7.51
C SER A 409 2.33 0.18 -6.56
N TYR A 410 2.48 -0.59 -5.48
CA TYR A 410 3.43 -0.28 -4.40
C TYR A 410 4.68 -1.15 -4.45
N LEU A 411 5.82 -0.54 -4.18
CA LEU A 411 7.08 -1.23 -3.89
C LEU A 411 7.58 -0.86 -2.50
N LEU A 412 8.03 -1.84 -1.74
CA LEU A 412 8.50 -1.65 -0.36
C LEU A 412 9.93 -2.14 -0.20
N ARG A 413 10.71 -1.42 0.61
CA ARG A 413 12.04 -1.89 1.01
C ARG A 413 12.40 -1.45 2.42
N PRO A 414 12.61 -2.39 3.36
CA PRO A 414 13.13 -2.06 4.68
C PRO A 414 14.63 -1.72 4.61
N ILE A 415 15.06 -0.72 5.39
CA ILE A 415 16.47 -0.33 5.49
C ILE A 415 16.78 0.30 6.85
N ALA A 416 18.06 0.37 7.21
CA ALA A 416 18.53 1.11 8.38
C ALA A 416 19.59 2.15 7.99
N LEU A 417 19.61 3.28 8.69
CA LEU A 417 20.61 4.34 8.51
C LEU A 417 21.59 4.38 9.68
N GLY A 418 22.86 4.09 9.37
CA GLY A 418 24.00 4.19 10.28
C GLY A 418 24.37 5.62 10.65
N LYS A 419 25.43 5.77 11.45
CA LYS A 419 25.95 7.08 11.86
C LYS A 419 26.94 7.60 10.81
N ASN A 420 26.89 8.88 10.46
CA ASN A 420 27.70 9.49 9.39
C ASN A 420 27.55 8.74 8.05
N LYS A 421 26.35 8.24 7.78
CA LYS A 421 26.01 7.48 6.59
C LYS A 421 24.90 8.20 5.85
N VAL A 422 24.84 7.95 4.55
CA VAL A 422 23.75 8.39 3.68
C VAL A 422 23.18 7.22 2.92
N ILE A 423 21.86 7.26 2.71
CA ILE A 423 21.19 6.44 1.71
C ILE A 423 20.98 7.33 0.49
N VAL A 424 21.37 6.86 -0.69
CA VAL A 424 21.12 7.56 -1.95
C VAL A 424 20.18 6.71 -2.79
N ILE A 425 19.12 7.30 -3.32
CA ILE A 425 18.22 6.62 -4.27
C ILE A 425 18.35 7.32 -5.62
N THR A 426 18.64 6.53 -6.65
CA THR A 426 18.79 7.00 -8.03
C THR A 426 17.79 6.34 -8.95
N GLY A 427 17.36 7.02 -10.00
CA GLY A 427 16.49 6.47 -11.04
C GLY A 427 16.05 7.54 -12.03
N ARG A 428 15.17 7.18 -12.95
CA ARG A 428 14.49 8.12 -13.85
C ARG A 428 13.05 8.33 -13.39
N LEU A 429 12.67 9.58 -13.16
CA LEU A 429 11.32 9.94 -12.80
C LEU A 429 10.38 9.69 -14.01
N PRO A 430 9.25 8.96 -13.85
CA PRO A 430 8.27 8.84 -14.92
C PRO A 430 7.65 10.19 -15.24
N LYS A 431 7.21 10.40 -16.48
CA LYS A 431 6.48 11.62 -16.85
C LYS A 431 5.10 11.63 -16.18
N PHE A 432 4.75 12.76 -15.58
CA PHE A 432 3.49 12.96 -14.87
C PHE A 432 2.83 14.28 -15.29
N PRO A 433 1.52 14.44 -15.10
CA PRO A 433 0.85 15.72 -15.34
C PRO A 433 1.25 16.74 -14.27
N LYS A 434 1.72 17.90 -14.70
CA LYS A 434 1.91 19.05 -13.80
C LYS A 434 0.54 19.62 -13.47
N THR A 435 0.22 19.65 -12.18
CA THR A 435 -1.11 20.06 -11.71
C THR A 435 -1.12 21.04 -10.55
N ARG A 436 -0.04 21.07 -9.76
CA ARG A 436 0.01 21.80 -8.49
C ARG A 436 -0.14 23.30 -8.64
N ASN A 437 0.19 23.88 -9.80
CA ASN A 437 0.10 25.32 -10.01
C ASN A 437 -1.17 25.72 -10.79
N SER A 438 -2.23 24.92 -10.65
CA SER A 438 -3.51 25.11 -11.35
C SER A 438 -3.36 25.16 -12.86
N GLU A 439 -2.51 24.29 -13.40
CA GLU A 439 -2.36 24.10 -14.84
C GLU A 439 -3.74 23.85 -15.47
N PRO A 440 -4.11 24.56 -16.54
CA PRO A 440 -5.48 24.62 -17.01
C PRO A 440 -5.94 23.37 -17.75
N VAL A 441 -5.02 22.46 -18.09
CA VAL A 441 -5.29 21.28 -18.91
C VAL A 441 -4.72 20.05 -18.23
N MET A 442 -5.51 18.99 -18.14
CA MET A 442 -5.03 17.70 -17.65
C MET A 442 -4.24 16.98 -18.75
N THR A 443 -2.91 16.95 -18.64
CA THR A 443 -2.05 16.27 -19.62
C THR A 443 -1.97 14.76 -19.36
N LYS A 444 -1.64 13.98 -20.39
CA LYS A 444 -1.30 12.56 -20.25
C LYS A 444 0.09 12.37 -19.61
N GLY A 445 0.41 11.16 -19.20
CA GLY A 445 1.71 10.82 -18.60
C GLY A 445 2.01 9.32 -18.64
N GLU A 446 3.17 8.96 -18.09
CA GLU A 446 3.56 7.57 -17.80
C GLU A 446 3.00 7.12 -16.44
N VAL A 447 2.80 8.07 -15.53
CA VAL A 447 2.07 7.93 -14.26
C VAL A 447 1.09 9.08 -14.07
N ARG A 448 0.07 8.84 -13.24
CA ARG A 448 -0.83 9.90 -12.77
C ARG A 448 -0.23 10.60 -11.56
N TYR A 449 0.51 9.88 -10.73
CA TYR A 449 1.17 10.36 -9.53
C TYR A 449 2.30 9.41 -9.17
N PHE A 450 3.43 9.95 -8.71
CA PHE A 450 4.52 9.18 -8.15
C PHE A 450 4.93 9.76 -6.80
N SER A 451 5.19 8.91 -5.82
CA SER A 451 5.80 9.33 -4.56
C SER A 451 6.73 8.30 -3.96
N LEU A 452 7.66 8.77 -3.15
CA LEU A 452 8.60 7.98 -2.38
C LEU A 452 8.54 8.45 -0.93
N THR A 453 7.95 7.60 -0.08
CA THR A 453 7.80 7.86 1.35
C THR A 453 8.75 6.98 2.13
N HIS A 454 9.42 7.52 3.16
CA HIS A 454 10.07 6.70 4.18
C HIS A 454 9.28 6.76 5.48
N GLN A 455 9.02 5.58 6.04
CA GLN A 455 8.16 5.45 7.21
C GLN A 455 8.73 4.45 8.21
N GLN A 456 8.63 4.80 9.49
CA GLN A 456 8.87 3.88 10.58
C GLN A 456 7.72 2.87 10.64
N GLY A 457 8.01 1.64 10.22
CA GLY A 457 7.04 0.53 10.28
C GLY A 457 6.80 0.04 11.71
N SER A 458 5.81 -0.86 11.85
CA SER A 458 5.65 -1.72 13.03
C SER A 458 6.78 -2.75 13.04
N GLY A 459 7.98 -2.34 13.46
CA GLY A 459 9.18 -3.15 13.29
C GLY A 459 9.00 -4.58 13.81
N GLY A 460 9.19 -5.57 12.93
CA GLY A 460 9.53 -6.93 13.37
C GLY A 460 10.70 -6.84 14.36
N LEU A 461 10.56 -7.53 15.49
CA LEU A 461 11.42 -7.47 16.69
C LEU A 461 11.27 -6.22 17.58
N GLY A 462 10.05 -5.67 17.73
CA GLY A 462 9.77 -4.64 18.72
C GLY A 462 8.28 -4.38 18.93
N LYS A 463 7.87 -4.23 20.20
CA LYS A 463 6.51 -3.97 20.69
C LYS A 463 5.98 -2.57 20.29
N SER A 464 6.04 -2.22 19.00
CA SER A 464 5.53 -0.95 18.49
C SER A 464 4.01 -1.04 18.40
N ILE A 465 3.31 -0.19 19.16
CA ILE A 465 1.85 -0.05 19.01
C ILE A 465 1.44 0.85 17.84
N TYR A 466 2.37 1.54 17.16
CA TYR A 466 2.07 2.37 15.97
C TYR A 466 2.63 1.72 14.71
N THR A 467 1.98 1.95 13.58
CA THR A 467 2.34 1.30 12.31
C THR A 467 2.38 2.33 11.18
N GLY A 468 3.35 2.21 10.28
CA GLY A 468 3.46 3.04 9.06
C GLY A 468 3.47 4.54 9.36
N VAL A 469 4.38 5.00 10.22
CA VAL A 469 4.53 6.43 10.59
C VAL A 469 5.51 7.09 9.62
N PRO A 470 5.07 7.94 8.68
CA PRO A 470 5.95 8.62 7.73
C PRO A 470 6.85 9.62 8.43
N HIS A 471 8.15 9.57 8.17
CA HIS A 471 9.10 10.61 8.59
C HIS A 471 9.46 11.56 7.46
N GLY A 472 9.02 11.27 6.23
CA GLY A 472 9.21 12.11 5.07
C GLY A 472 8.59 11.45 3.84
N SER A 473 8.14 12.28 2.92
CA SER A 473 7.58 11.88 1.63
C SER A 473 8.05 12.88 0.59
N LEU A 474 8.37 12.40 -0.61
CA LEU A 474 8.58 13.24 -1.78
C LEU A 474 7.58 12.79 -2.84
N MET A 475 6.75 13.70 -3.32
CA MET A 475 5.99 13.50 -4.54
C MET A 475 6.75 14.01 -5.77
N ASP A 476 6.35 13.55 -6.94
CA ASP A 476 7.03 13.76 -8.22
C ASP A 476 7.50 15.21 -8.52
N ASP A 477 6.72 16.24 -8.24
CA ASP A 477 7.09 17.65 -8.48
C ASP A 477 7.94 18.30 -7.39
N GLU A 478 8.28 17.55 -6.34
CA GLU A 478 9.23 17.94 -5.29
C GLU A 478 10.64 17.36 -5.56
N ILE A 479 10.78 16.50 -6.57
CA ILE A 479 12.03 15.82 -6.90
C ILE A 479 12.78 16.62 -7.98
N THR A 480 13.99 17.06 -7.63
CA THR A 480 14.94 17.64 -8.59
C THR A 480 15.44 16.59 -9.56
N VAL A 481 15.42 16.92 -10.85
CA VAL A 481 15.88 16.03 -11.94
C VAL A 481 16.82 16.75 -12.92
N ASN A 482 17.68 15.99 -13.59
CA ASN A 482 18.51 16.49 -14.70
C ASN A 482 17.73 16.58 -16.03
N GLU A 483 18.41 16.94 -17.12
CA GLU A 483 17.81 17.04 -18.47
C GLU A 483 17.25 15.71 -19.01
N ASP A 484 17.72 14.57 -18.48
CA ASP A 484 17.29 13.21 -18.83
C ASP A 484 16.17 12.68 -17.88
N ASN A 485 15.60 13.54 -17.03
CA ASN A 485 14.65 13.23 -15.96
C ASN A 485 15.19 12.24 -14.91
N GLU A 486 16.50 12.20 -14.72
CA GLU A 486 17.14 11.35 -13.71
C GLU A 486 17.25 12.12 -12.39
N TYR A 487 16.99 11.42 -11.28
CA TYR A 487 17.03 11.97 -9.94
C TYR A 487 18.12 11.31 -9.11
N ILE A 488 18.64 12.09 -8.16
CA ILE A 488 19.46 11.63 -7.05
C ILE A 488 18.83 12.18 -5.77
N ILE A 489 18.26 11.29 -4.95
CA ILE A 489 17.68 11.65 -3.65
C ILE A 489 18.62 11.17 -2.55
N VAL A 490 19.02 12.07 -1.65
CA VAL A 490 19.91 11.79 -0.53
C VAL A 490 19.15 11.88 0.78
N TYR A 491 19.20 10.80 1.54
CA TYR A 491 18.66 10.71 2.89
C TYR A 491 19.79 10.71 3.90
N SER A 492 19.71 11.63 4.85
CA SER A 492 20.58 11.68 6.02
C SER A 492 19.83 12.34 7.17
N ARG A 493 20.44 12.37 8.35
CA ARG A 493 20.00 13.28 9.41
C ARG A 493 20.51 14.69 9.11
N GLU A 494 19.81 15.71 9.57
CA GLU A 494 20.09 17.13 9.35
C GLU A 494 21.51 17.47 9.79
N ASN A 495 21.92 16.98 10.96
CA ASN A 495 23.26 17.19 11.51
C ASN A 495 24.36 16.35 10.83
N GLU A 496 24.00 15.46 9.90
CA GLU A 496 24.88 14.58 9.12
C GLU A 496 24.75 14.84 7.61
N ARG A 497 24.01 15.89 7.21
CA ARG A 497 23.78 16.26 5.81
C ARG A 497 25.10 16.54 5.08
N PRO A 498 25.40 15.84 3.97
CA PRO A 498 26.54 16.18 3.13
C PRO A 498 26.41 17.62 2.61
N LYS A 499 27.50 18.38 2.64
CA LYS A 499 27.48 19.79 2.20
C LYS A 499 27.10 19.96 0.73
N ASN A 500 27.41 18.97 -0.09
CA ASN A 500 27.13 18.94 -1.52
C ASN A 500 25.76 18.30 -1.86
N ALA A 501 24.97 17.87 -0.87
CA ALA A 501 23.58 17.41 -1.07
C ALA A 501 22.63 18.61 -1.14
N VAL A 502 22.74 19.37 -2.23
CA VAL A 502 21.98 20.60 -2.49
C VAL A 502 21.40 20.59 -3.92
N GLU A 503 20.33 21.35 -4.12
CA GLU A 503 19.61 21.41 -5.40
C GLU A 503 20.51 21.87 -6.55
N GLU A 504 21.45 22.79 -6.30
CA GLU A 504 22.40 23.29 -7.30
C GLU A 504 23.32 22.20 -7.86
N ASN A 505 23.52 21.11 -7.10
CA ASN A 505 24.29 19.95 -7.53
C ASN A 505 23.41 18.85 -8.15
N GLY A 506 22.12 19.11 -8.35
CA GLY A 506 21.14 18.15 -8.87
C GLY A 506 20.58 17.19 -7.81
N ILE A 507 20.70 17.53 -6.52
CA ILE A 507 20.35 16.63 -5.42
C ILE A 507 19.07 17.08 -4.71
N THR A 508 18.12 16.15 -4.58
CA THR A 508 17.02 16.31 -3.62
C THR A 508 17.46 15.74 -2.28
N TRP A 509 17.45 16.54 -1.21
CA TRP A 509 17.78 16.07 0.13
C TRP A 509 16.51 15.95 0.98
N GLN A 510 16.38 14.85 1.74
CA GLN A 510 15.28 14.63 2.67
C GLN A 510 15.78 14.18 4.05
N GLU A 511 15.25 14.81 5.10
CA GLU A 511 15.52 14.44 6.49
C GLU A 511 15.04 13.02 6.77
N TRP A 512 15.95 12.16 7.21
CA TRP A 512 15.63 10.78 7.56
C TRP A 512 14.75 10.67 8.81
N GLY A 513 14.95 11.54 9.78
CA GLY A 513 14.34 11.48 11.09
C GLY A 513 15.18 10.67 12.10
N PRO A 514 14.75 10.61 13.36
CA PRO A 514 15.59 10.11 14.45
C PRO A 514 15.52 8.59 14.63
N SER A 515 14.70 7.87 13.86
CA SER A 515 14.67 6.41 13.85
C SER A 515 15.67 5.86 12.84
N SER A 516 16.61 5.03 13.27
CA SER A 516 17.51 4.35 12.34
C SER A 516 16.81 3.38 11.39
N ARG A 517 15.77 2.66 11.82
CA ARG A 517 15.08 1.66 11.00
C ARG A 517 13.77 2.23 10.43
N GLN A 518 13.62 2.14 9.12
CA GLN A 518 12.40 2.55 8.40
C GLN A 518 12.23 1.67 7.15
N GLY A 519 11.13 1.85 6.44
CA GLY A 519 10.93 1.29 5.11
C GLY A 519 10.61 2.39 4.11
N PHE A 520 11.13 2.24 2.90
CA PHE A 520 10.68 3.03 1.76
C PHE A 520 9.41 2.40 1.17
N VAL A 521 8.50 3.26 0.73
CA VAL A 521 7.31 2.92 -0.05
C VAL A 521 7.31 3.80 -1.30
N VAL A 522 7.36 3.16 -2.45
CA VAL A 522 7.13 3.81 -3.74
C VAL A 522 5.67 3.64 -4.10
N ARG A 523 5.02 4.71 -4.54
CA ARG A 523 3.68 4.70 -5.13
C ARG A 523 3.79 5.00 -6.60
N TRP A 524 3.40 4.05 -7.44
CA TRP A 524 3.30 4.22 -8.88
C TRP A 524 1.82 4.20 -9.27
N MET A 525 1.23 5.38 -9.48
CA MET A 525 -0.21 5.47 -9.79
C MET A 525 -0.45 5.38 -11.29
N SER A 526 -1.16 4.33 -11.71
CA SER A 526 -1.54 4.03 -13.10
C SER A 526 -3.04 4.21 -13.29
N VAL A 527 -3.44 5.11 -14.19
CA VAL A 527 -4.84 5.27 -14.64
C VAL A 527 -4.87 5.01 -16.15
N ILE A 528 -5.07 3.75 -16.51
CA ILE A 528 -4.93 3.22 -17.88
C ILE A 528 -6.05 3.76 -18.77
N PRO A 529 -5.80 4.24 -20.01
CA PRO A 529 -4.52 4.19 -20.73
C PRO A 529 -3.73 5.50 -20.70
N ASP A 530 -4.30 6.58 -20.16
CA ASP A 530 -3.75 7.93 -20.34
C ASP A 530 -2.57 8.23 -19.40
N TRP A 531 -2.44 7.48 -18.31
CA TRP A 531 -1.38 7.58 -17.32
C TRP A 531 -0.84 6.20 -16.97
N HIS A 532 -0.14 5.59 -17.92
CA HIS A 532 0.39 4.24 -17.79
C HIS A 532 1.59 4.04 -18.71
N LEU A 533 2.57 3.25 -18.25
CA LEU A 533 3.74 2.86 -19.03
C LEU A 533 3.80 1.32 -19.16
N PRO A 534 3.19 0.74 -20.21
CA PRO A 534 3.08 -0.71 -20.37
C PRO A 534 4.43 -1.44 -20.38
N GLY A 535 4.53 -2.54 -19.66
CA GLY A 535 5.74 -3.37 -19.57
C GLY A 535 6.85 -2.79 -18.70
N VAL A 536 6.61 -1.64 -18.05
CA VAL A 536 7.55 -0.97 -17.14
C VAL A 536 6.88 -0.67 -15.80
N ALA A 537 5.64 -0.19 -15.81
CA ALA A 537 4.86 0.06 -14.61
C ALA A 537 4.77 -1.22 -13.75
N PRO A 538 5.01 -1.17 -12.43
CA PRO A 538 5.06 -2.35 -11.57
C PRO A 538 3.67 -2.87 -11.17
N ASP A 539 2.70 -2.80 -12.09
CA ASP A 539 1.35 -3.32 -11.94
C ASP A 539 1.26 -4.83 -12.24
N GLU A 540 0.12 -5.43 -11.92
CA GLU A 540 -0.13 -6.87 -12.07
C GLU A 540 -0.01 -7.38 -13.51
N THR A 541 -0.04 -6.51 -14.52
CA THR A 541 0.17 -6.92 -15.92
C THR A 541 1.65 -7.11 -16.24
N THR A 542 2.53 -6.36 -15.56
CA THR A 542 4.00 -6.42 -15.74
C THR A 542 4.67 -7.30 -14.68
N ILE A 543 4.15 -7.28 -13.45
CA ILE A 543 4.62 -8.07 -12.31
C ILE A 543 3.41 -8.83 -11.71
N PRO A 544 2.97 -9.94 -12.34
CA PRO A 544 1.86 -10.74 -11.83
C PRO A 544 2.14 -11.30 -10.44
N TRP A 545 1.10 -11.50 -9.63
CA TRP A 545 1.24 -12.02 -8.26
C TRP A 545 2.11 -13.29 -8.21
N SER A 546 1.83 -14.27 -9.07
CA SER A 546 2.53 -15.57 -9.13
C SER A 546 4.06 -15.47 -9.28
N THR A 547 4.57 -14.37 -9.84
CA THR A 547 6.02 -14.16 -10.04
C THR A 547 6.57 -12.98 -9.24
N GLY A 548 5.72 -12.04 -8.82
CA GLY A 548 6.11 -10.81 -8.13
C GLY A 548 6.17 -10.91 -6.61
N ALA A 549 5.30 -11.72 -6.00
CA ALA A 549 5.24 -11.84 -4.55
C ALA A 549 6.33 -12.79 -4.04
N TRP A 550 7.03 -12.41 -2.99
CA TRP A 550 8.19 -13.17 -2.49
C TRP A 550 7.78 -14.59 -2.07
N SER A 551 6.56 -14.75 -1.57
CA SER A 551 5.98 -16.02 -1.12
C SER A 551 5.71 -17.03 -2.24
N GLN A 552 5.75 -16.65 -3.52
CA GLN A 552 5.34 -17.55 -4.61
C GLN A 552 6.43 -18.52 -5.06
N ASP A 553 6.07 -19.73 -5.47
CA ASP A 553 7.05 -20.73 -5.92
C ASP A 553 7.81 -20.27 -7.18
N GLU A 554 7.14 -19.51 -8.06
CA GLU A 554 7.71 -18.94 -9.29
C GLU A 554 8.27 -17.52 -9.09
N TYR A 555 8.49 -17.08 -7.84
CA TYR A 555 9.02 -15.75 -7.56
C TYR A 555 10.30 -15.45 -8.36
N ASP A 556 10.21 -14.42 -9.21
CA ASP A 556 11.34 -13.94 -10.01
C ASP A 556 11.91 -12.66 -9.41
N LYS A 557 12.99 -12.81 -8.67
CA LYS A 557 13.72 -11.68 -8.09
C LYS A 557 14.28 -10.71 -9.14
N ALA A 558 14.44 -11.11 -10.41
CA ALA A 558 14.96 -10.24 -11.47
C ALA A 558 13.96 -9.15 -11.88
N LEU A 559 12.68 -9.27 -11.54
CA LEU A 559 11.66 -8.25 -11.80
C LEU A 559 11.97 -6.97 -11.01
N VAL A 560 11.91 -7.06 -9.67
CA VAL A 560 12.18 -5.94 -8.76
C VAL A 560 12.93 -6.34 -7.48
N GLY A 561 13.09 -7.63 -7.21
CA GLY A 561 13.61 -8.18 -5.94
C GLY A 561 15.11 -7.99 -5.68
N VAL A 562 15.79 -7.31 -6.60
CA VAL A 562 17.24 -7.11 -6.63
C VAL A 562 17.56 -5.64 -6.81
N ASN A 563 18.63 -5.16 -6.18
CA ASN A 563 19.02 -3.74 -6.20
C ASN A 563 19.72 -3.33 -7.51
N TYR A 564 19.11 -3.66 -8.64
CA TYR A 564 19.57 -3.27 -9.97
C TYR A 564 18.36 -3.13 -10.89
N PRO A 565 18.46 -2.34 -11.99
CA PRO A 565 17.37 -2.19 -12.95
C PRO A 565 16.84 -3.53 -13.47
N GLY A 566 15.63 -3.88 -13.03
CA GLY A 566 14.87 -5.03 -13.50
C GLY A 566 13.85 -4.65 -14.56
N VAL A 567 12.61 -5.12 -14.44
CA VAL A 567 11.55 -4.90 -15.44
C VAL A 567 11.20 -3.42 -15.62
N MET A 568 11.34 -2.61 -14.57
CA MET A 568 11.10 -1.16 -14.62
C MET A 568 12.19 -0.38 -15.38
N GLY A 569 13.27 -1.04 -15.83
CA GLY A 569 14.35 -0.40 -16.56
C GLY A 569 14.92 0.82 -15.83
N PRO A 570 15.15 1.97 -16.51
CA PRO A 570 15.65 3.19 -15.88
C PRO A 570 14.78 3.76 -14.76
N HIS A 571 13.49 3.40 -14.71
CA HIS A 571 12.58 3.86 -13.67
C HIS A 571 12.66 3.02 -12.38
N HIS A 572 13.45 1.93 -12.37
CA HIS A 572 13.70 1.14 -11.17
C HIS A 572 14.52 1.98 -10.16
N PRO A 573 14.01 2.25 -8.94
CA PRO A 573 14.78 2.98 -7.94
C PRO A 573 15.94 2.13 -7.39
N VAL A 574 17.18 2.56 -7.61
CA VAL A 574 18.38 1.86 -7.14
C VAL A 574 18.89 2.54 -5.87
N ILE A 575 19.19 1.75 -4.84
CA ILE A 575 19.69 2.27 -3.56
C ILE A 575 21.20 2.11 -3.44
N HIS A 576 21.86 3.17 -2.99
CA HIS A 576 23.26 3.19 -2.62
C HIS A 576 23.41 3.55 -1.15
N TYR A 577 24.53 3.12 -0.55
CA TYR A 577 24.81 3.35 0.85
C TYR A 577 26.30 3.61 1.05
N MET A 578 26.64 4.79 1.57
CA MET A 578 28.01 5.28 1.70
C MET A 578 28.15 6.21 2.91
N THR A 579 29.37 6.61 3.27
CA THR A 579 29.57 7.63 4.30
C THR A 579 29.24 9.03 3.76
N THR A 580 28.94 9.95 4.69
CA THR A 580 28.82 11.37 4.36
C THR A 580 30.07 11.88 3.65
N GLU A 581 31.27 11.47 4.11
CA GLU A 581 32.54 11.87 3.50
C GLU A 581 32.75 11.28 2.09
N GLU A 582 32.31 10.05 1.85
CA GLU A 582 32.35 9.42 0.51
C GLU A 582 31.45 10.18 -0.47
N PHE A 583 30.27 10.62 -0.02
CA PHE A 583 29.37 11.44 -0.84
C PHE A 583 29.92 12.85 -1.09
N GLU A 584 30.49 13.50 -0.06
CA GLU A 584 31.15 14.81 -0.21
C GLU A 584 32.34 14.76 -1.19
N ALA A 585 33.02 13.61 -1.28
CA ALA A 585 34.14 13.41 -2.20
C ALA A 585 33.74 13.40 -3.69
N LEU A 586 32.44 13.31 -4.01
CA LEU A 586 31.92 13.47 -5.38
C LEU A 586 32.11 14.91 -5.90
N GLY A 587 32.30 15.88 -5.00
CA GLY A 587 32.60 17.27 -5.32
C GLY A 587 31.38 18.20 -5.23
N ASP A 588 31.62 19.47 -5.54
CA ASP A 588 30.66 20.58 -5.40
C ASP A 588 30.08 21.03 -6.76
N ASN A 589 30.21 20.21 -7.80
CA ASN A 589 29.57 20.46 -9.09
C ASN A 589 28.31 19.58 -9.21
N VAL A 590 27.55 19.75 -10.30
CA VAL A 590 26.47 18.83 -10.67
C VAL A 590 26.99 17.40 -10.65
N ILE A 591 26.34 16.56 -9.83
CA ILE A 591 26.63 15.14 -9.68
C ILE A 591 25.69 14.38 -10.59
N ASN A 592 26.24 13.53 -11.47
CA ASN A 592 25.44 12.71 -12.38
C ASN A 592 25.23 11.31 -11.81
N LEU A 593 24.28 10.58 -12.38
CA LEU A 593 23.92 9.24 -11.91
C LEU A 593 25.12 8.28 -12.01
N GLU A 594 25.95 8.42 -13.05
CA GLU A 594 27.18 7.63 -13.23
C GLU A 594 28.30 7.92 -12.21
N ASP A 595 28.23 9.05 -11.52
CA ASP A 595 29.21 9.42 -10.48
C ASP A 595 28.90 8.71 -9.15
N ILE A 596 27.66 8.22 -8.96
CA ILE A 596 27.23 7.54 -7.75
C ILE A 596 27.82 6.12 -7.72
N PRO A 597 28.69 5.78 -6.73
CA PRO A 597 29.31 4.47 -6.66
C PRO A 597 28.28 3.39 -6.32
N GLU A 598 28.37 2.25 -7.02
CA GLU A 598 27.58 1.05 -6.70
C GLU A 598 27.75 0.64 -5.23
N TRP A 599 26.64 0.39 -4.55
CA TRP A 599 26.70 -0.26 -3.24
C TRP A 599 27.18 -1.70 -3.38
N THR A 600 28.35 -1.99 -2.81
CA THR A 600 28.95 -3.33 -2.86
C THR A 600 29.28 -3.83 -1.45
N THR A 601 29.37 -5.15 -1.28
CA THR A 601 29.86 -5.74 -0.04
C THR A 601 31.38 -5.57 0.08
N SER A 602 31.90 -5.52 1.30
CA SER A 602 33.34 -5.43 1.58
C SER A 602 34.17 -6.56 0.94
N GLU A 603 33.60 -7.75 0.79
CA GLU A 603 34.23 -8.87 0.08
C GLU A 603 34.41 -8.62 -1.43
N ASN A 604 33.45 -7.94 -2.06
CA ASN A 604 33.53 -7.59 -3.49
C ASN A 604 34.54 -6.48 -3.75
N LEU A 605 34.69 -5.53 -2.83
CA LEU A 605 35.75 -4.52 -2.84
C LEU A 605 37.14 -5.16 -2.75
N GLN A 606 37.33 -6.16 -1.89
CA GLN A 606 38.60 -6.91 -1.81
C GLN A 606 38.89 -7.70 -3.09
N LYS A 607 37.89 -8.38 -3.68
CA LYS A 607 38.06 -9.10 -4.95
C LYS A 607 38.36 -8.16 -6.12
N ARG A 608 37.65 -7.03 -6.24
CA ARG A 608 37.93 -6.00 -7.26
C ARG A 608 39.33 -5.43 -7.08
N SER A 609 39.74 -5.10 -5.85
CA SER A 609 41.09 -4.62 -5.54
C SER A 609 42.16 -5.65 -5.91
N LEU A 610 41.93 -6.93 -5.61
CA LEU A 610 42.85 -8.01 -5.96
C LEU A 610 42.95 -8.22 -7.48
N LEU A 611 41.82 -8.12 -8.20
CA LEU A 611 41.76 -8.23 -9.66
C LEU A 611 42.48 -7.06 -10.34
N LEU A 612 42.29 -5.84 -9.83
CA LEU A 612 42.99 -4.63 -10.32
C LEU A 612 44.50 -4.75 -10.09
N LEU A 613 44.91 -5.26 -8.91
CA LEU A 613 46.31 -5.53 -8.59
C LEU A 613 46.91 -6.59 -9.54
N LEU A 614 46.15 -7.65 -9.85
CA LEU A 614 46.54 -8.69 -10.80
C LEU A 614 46.69 -8.13 -12.23
N LEU A 615 45.76 -7.29 -12.67
CA LEU A 615 45.82 -6.63 -13.97
C LEU A 615 47.02 -5.68 -14.07
N LEU A 616 47.31 -4.91 -13.03
CA LEU A 616 48.51 -4.05 -12.94
C LEU A 616 49.81 -4.88 -12.98
N LEU A 617 49.84 -6.04 -12.31
CA LEU A 617 50.97 -6.97 -12.34
C LEU A 617 51.16 -7.59 -13.74
N ILE A 618 50.09 -7.99 -14.40
CA ILE A 618 50.10 -8.50 -15.78
C ILE A 618 50.59 -7.40 -16.74
N PHE A 619 50.08 -6.17 -16.59
CA PHE A 619 50.50 -5.03 -17.40
C PHE A 619 51.99 -4.73 -17.20
N LYS A 620 52.47 -4.76 -15.97
CA LYS A 620 53.90 -4.59 -15.64
C LYS A 620 54.77 -5.71 -16.22
N GLN A 621 54.32 -6.97 -16.19
CA GLN A 621 55.03 -8.09 -16.83
C GLN A 621 55.05 -7.96 -18.36
N LEU A 622 53.93 -7.60 -18.99
CA LEU A 622 53.87 -7.32 -20.42
C LEU A 622 54.78 -6.15 -20.80
N PHE A 623 54.84 -5.10 -20.00
CA PHE A 623 55.76 -3.98 -20.21
C PHE A 623 57.23 -4.42 -20.12
N LEU A 624 57.58 -5.25 -19.13
CA LEU A 624 58.92 -5.82 -18.96
C LEU A 624 59.31 -6.83 -20.05
N ILE A 625 58.36 -7.45 -20.74
CA ILE A 625 58.63 -8.42 -21.83
C ILE A 625 58.67 -7.72 -23.20
N ILE A 626 57.75 -6.79 -23.45
CA ILE A 626 57.58 -6.13 -24.74
C ILE A 626 58.65 -5.04 -24.95
N VAL A 627 58.99 -4.26 -23.92
CA VAL A 627 59.93 -3.14 -24.05
C VAL A 627 61.36 -3.60 -24.41
N PRO A 628 61.93 -4.67 -23.82
CA PRO A 628 63.21 -5.21 -24.27
C PRO A 628 63.16 -5.80 -25.67
N TYR A 629 62.02 -6.39 -26.07
CA TYR A 629 61.84 -6.99 -27.40
C TYR A 629 61.87 -5.93 -28.51
N PHE A 630 61.35 -4.73 -28.27
CA PHE A 630 61.43 -3.60 -29.20
C PHE A 630 62.79 -2.88 -29.17
N LEU A 631 63.45 -2.80 -28.00
CA LEU A 631 64.80 -2.24 -27.90
C LEU A 631 65.84 -3.12 -28.62
N LEU A 632 65.75 -4.45 -28.50
CA LEU A 632 66.64 -5.39 -29.21
C LEU A 632 66.43 -5.42 -30.73
N LYS A 633 65.22 -5.10 -31.23
CA LYS A 633 64.94 -5.05 -32.68
C LYS A 633 65.42 -3.76 -33.34
N SER A 634 65.65 -2.69 -32.56
CA SER A 634 66.21 -1.42 -33.04
C SER A 634 67.74 -1.46 -33.21
N SER A 635 68.43 -2.36 -32.50
CA SER A 635 69.90 -2.48 -32.54
C SER A 635 70.43 -3.33 -33.72
N SER A 636 69.56 -4.02 -34.45
CA SER A 636 69.95 -4.96 -35.53
C SER A 636 69.87 -4.37 -36.94
N ARG A 637 69.77 -3.03 -37.10
CA ARG A 637 69.71 -2.34 -38.40
C ARG A 637 70.89 -1.40 -38.68
N ILE A 638 72.00 -1.52 -37.97
CA ILE A 638 73.24 -0.79 -38.26
C ILE A 638 74.39 -1.81 -38.33
N LEU A 639 74.53 -2.50 -39.47
CA LEU A 639 75.75 -3.18 -39.94
C LEU A 639 75.38 -3.92 -41.24
N LEU A 640 75.45 -3.21 -42.36
CA LEU A 640 75.63 -3.74 -43.72
C LEU A 640 75.79 -2.53 -44.67
N ALA A 641 77.00 -1.99 -44.69
CA ALA A 641 77.52 -1.10 -45.73
C ALA A 641 79.06 -1.14 -45.66
N GLU A 642 79.64 -2.15 -46.31
CA GLU A 642 80.91 -2.11 -47.07
C GLU A 642 81.01 -3.38 -47.93
#